data_AF-A0A428PMI4-F1
#
_entry.id   AF-A0A428PMI4-F1
#
_cell.length_a   1.000
_cell.length_b   1.000
_cell.length_c   1.000
_cell.angle_alpha   90.00
_cell.angle_beta   90.00
_cell.angle_gamma   90.00
#
_symmetry.space_group_name_H-M   'P 1'
#
loop_
_entity.id
_entity.type
_entity.pdbx_description
1 polymer ?
#
loop_
_entity_poly.entity_id
_entity_poly.type
_entity_poly.pdbx_seq_one_letter_code
_entity_poly.pdbx_strand_id
1 'polypeptide(L)'
;MSAFQRSRQAGAPARQGEAPIFVSFGPVVLDQVKFSDGSTKADVPGGAGLYATIGARLVVPPSAASRVGCVVVAGRDFPPGILSQIQSLNVNLVVHQEPVEPSTRGQLVYHDAALREKTFQFLTDALFPHPSLLANTALLHSSAYHFLETPDSLSGMIQSLWFTRASAGVQRVAQLVWAPKPSHCRSDQLGSHLQACRLVDVFSPNHLELISLIQGATGSTFERNTIEQCVKFLLDSGVGPSGKGYVVVRCGEHGCFIKSARTGGKWFPPYHTDQRMVVDATGGASSFLGGFTIGMQMTFGNPTEGVIRGTVAASFVIEQFGLPTRSVVNNAERWNGVDPQARLQTEARRFFNYPEPKKGPNVQYAVERRPNPVLTGPFLVVAAFLMEWIRFIREAAWHNAGFSDLRKLLPDLMNIEPRYDPTIIPLPISQSEVEAGGERVSLLGHNALTQGQNPLKLYSVADYRAMYLSGELTPTDVVRAILPLIRRDGSQPGKHSIAWRELQVDRILKAAEESTLRYKNGQPIGPLDGVPSSIKDDYDYDGYATSLGSINDYAEEAADGTSSTSWAVRKLEESGAIIIGKLHMHEYGLDTTGNNPHHGTPPNPFNPGYYTGGSSSGPAYAVSSGIIPLALGSDGGGSIRIPASYCSVFGLKPTHNRITCWPGPNHSPTCAVQGPLAIDMESLVAAYEAIAEPHPSTQYPPLNLQPSPPVTKVLGIYDAWFSRANSSVQKLVRGLVDSLVARYGYTVIPIEIPFAAEGQMAHALTVLTDASTLLVDTRDITPANKILLSLGRTTPSTDYLLAQKLRNLIMEHLAYLWKKYPGMMIITPTTSCAGWPVKSGQTELSYGLNDGSRTLESMEYVWLANFCGLPAINVPAGYVVPEGSKGAGEIATKDAEGMVPVGLMATGEWCSEDALLRFGFDAEAAGQDRRCKPPIWEDIISRAQTEAKTNEAVGNGVNGD
;
A
#
# COMPACT_ATOMS: atom_id res chain seq x y z
N MET A 1 1.71 -29.24 -64.73
CA MET A 1 1.79 -27.76 -64.59
C MET A 1 0.46 -27.29 -64.03
N SER A 2 0.51 -26.38 -63.05
CA SER A 2 -0.61 -25.87 -62.22
C SER A 2 -0.99 -26.68 -60.98
N ALA A 3 -1.37 -25.93 -59.94
CA ALA A 3 -1.84 -26.30 -58.61
C ALA A 3 -0.77 -26.74 -57.60
N PHE A 4 -0.17 -25.78 -56.86
CA PHE A 4 0.10 -25.83 -55.41
C PHE A 4 0.85 -24.55 -54.97
N GLN A 5 0.18 -23.40 -55.05
CA GLN A 5 0.60 -22.16 -54.37
C GLN A 5 -0.61 -21.65 -53.57
N ARG A 6 -0.79 -22.17 -52.35
CA ARG A 6 -1.55 -21.52 -51.27
C ARG A 6 -0.93 -21.96 -49.95
N SER A 7 -0.06 -21.13 -49.39
CA SER A 7 0.31 -21.20 -47.98
C SER A 7 -0.95 -20.91 -47.14
N ARG A 8 -1.55 -21.95 -46.56
CA ARG A 8 -2.58 -21.77 -45.54
C ARG A 8 -1.89 -21.32 -44.25
N GLN A 9 -2.07 -20.05 -43.87
CA GLN A 9 -1.95 -19.61 -42.49
C GLN A 9 -2.94 -20.44 -41.64
N ALA A 10 -2.42 -21.35 -40.83
CA ALA A 10 -3.20 -22.10 -39.85
C ALA A 10 -2.82 -21.62 -38.45
N GLY A 11 -3.50 -20.55 -38.04
CA GLY A 11 -3.50 -19.95 -36.71
C GLY A 11 -4.47 -18.78 -36.76
N ALA A 12 -5.44 -18.73 -35.84
CA ALA A 12 -6.38 -17.61 -35.79
C ALA A 12 -5.57 -16.29 -35.71
N PRO A 13 -5.83 -15.29 -36.56
CA PRO A 13 -5.16 -14.00 -36.44
C PRO A 13 -5.43 -13.44 -35.04
N ALA A 14 -4.42 -12.83 -34.44
CA ALA A 14 -4.60 -12.06 -33.22
C ALA A 14 -5.82 -11.13 -33.40
N ARG A 15 -6.69 -11.05 -32.38
CA ARG A 15 -7.78 -10.05 -32.37
C ARG A 15 -7.17 -8.70 -32.76
N GLN A 16 -7.72 -8.04 -33.77
CA GLN A 16 -7.31 -6.70 -34.17
C GLN A 16 -7.34 -5.79 -32.93
N GLY A 17 -6.16 -5.39 -32.43
CA GLY A 17 -6.06 -4.44 -31.31
C GLY A 17 -4.82 -4.55 -30.41
N GLU A 18 -4.20 -5.71 -30.21
CA GLU A 18 -3.14 -5.86 -29.18
C GLU A 18 -1.76 -6.28 -29.73
N ALA A 19 -0.73 -5.47 -29.44
CA ALA A 19 0.64 -5.70 -29.90
C ALA A 19 1.33 -6.87 -29.15
N PRO A 20 2.14 -7.69 -29.84
CA PRO A 20 2.98 -8.71 -29.20
C PRO A 20 3.92 -8.12 -28.14
N ILE A 21 4.31 -8.96 -27.18
CA ILE A 21 5.08 -8.53 -26.01
C ILE A 21 6.42 -9.26 -25.85
N PHE A 22 6.54 -10.47 -26.39
CA PHE A 22 7.74 -11.28 -26.27
C PHE A 22 7.99 -12.12 -27.51
N VAL A 23 9.26 -12.22 -27.93
CA VAL A 23 9.73 -13.14 -28.98
C VAL A 23 11.11 -13.65 -28.57
N SER A 24 11.40 -14.93 -28.83
CA SER A 24 12.73 -15.52 -28.61
C SER A 24 13.35 -15.96 -29.93
N PHE A 25 14.62 -15.62 -30.15
CA PHE A 25 15.45 -16.06 -31.29
C PHE A 25 16.30 -17.29 -30.94
N GLY A 26 15.87 -18.10 -29.96
CA GLY A 26 16.49 -19.40 -29.69
C GLY A 26 15.93 -20.49 -30.61
N PRO A 27 16.67 -21.59 -30.85
CA PRO A 27 16.20 -22.69 -31.67
C PRO A 27 15.15 -23.51 -30.91
N VAL A 28 14.26 -24.16 -31.67
CA VAL A 28 13.46 -25.29 -31.20
C VAL A 28 14.24 -26.55 -31.52
N VAL A 29 14.38 -27.45 -30.54
CA VAL A 29 15.20 -28.66 -30.64
C VAL A 29 14.32 -29.88 -30.36
N LEU A 30 14.48 -30.94 -31.15
CA LEU A 30 13.88 -32.24 -30.91
C LEU A 30 14.92 -33.17 -30.30
N ASP A 31 14.86 -33.36 -28.98
CA ASP A 31 15.85 -34.10 -28.22
C ASP A 31 15.60 -35.61 -28.23
N GLN A 32 16.67 -36.36 -28.44
CA GLN A 32 16.75 -37.78 -28.09
C GLN A 32 17.35 -37.90 -26.69
N VAL A 33 16.50 -38.24 -25.71
CA VAL A 33 16.90 -38.37 -24.31
C VAL A 33 17.24 -39.84 -24.02
N LYS A 34 18.49 -40.10 -23.65
CA LYS A 34 19.00 -41.42 -23.25
C LYS A 34 19.23 -41.45 -21.74
N PHE A 35 18.66 -42.46 -21.09
CA PHE A 35 18.77 -42.68 -19.65
C PHE A 35 19.86 -43.69 -19.32
N SER A 36 20.35 -43.64 -18.08
CA SER A 36 21.40 -44.54 -17.57
C SER A 36 20.97 -46.01 -17.51
N ASP A 37 19.67 -46.29 -17.50
CA ASP A 37 19.09 -47.64 -17.59
C ASP A 37 19.01 -48.19 -19.04
N GLY A 38 19.46 -47.41 -20.03
CA GLY A 38 19.44 -47.75 -21.45
C GLY A 38 18.14 -47.40 -22.17
N SER A 39 17.10 -46.93 -21.47
CA SER A 39 15.87 -46.46 -22.10
C SER A 39 16.11 -45.16 -22.89
N THR A 40 15.35 -44.95 -23.96
CA THR A 40 15.48 -43.77 -24.82
C THR A 40 14.11 -43.19 -25.16
N LYS A 41 13.95 -41.88 -25.02
CA LYS A 41 12.80 -41.12 -25.52
C LYS A 41 13.23 -40.30 -26.73
N ALA A 42 12.56 -40.50 -27.87
CA ALA A 42 12.80 -39.74 -29.09
C ALA A 42 11.83 -38.56 -29.20
N ASP A 43 12.22 -37.55 -29.99
CA ASP A 43 11.40 -36.39 -30.35
C ASP A 43 10.83 -35.61 -29.15
N VAL A 44 11.60 -35.51 -28.06
CA VAL A 44 11.21 -34.68 -26.91
C VAL A 44 11.38 -33.21 -27.28
N PRO A 45 10.30 -32.40 -27.35
CA PRO A 45 10.42 -31.01 -27.76
C PRO A 45 11.09 -30.16 -26.68
N GLY A 46 12.04 -29.34 -27.10
CA GLY A 46 12.83 -28.48 -26.24
C GLY A 46 13.49 -27.34 -27.01
N GLY A 47 14.69 -26.95 -26.57
CA GLY A 47 15.42 -25.81 -27.12
C GLY A 47 15.10 -24.48 -26.45
N ALA A 48 16.10 -23.59 -26.44
CA ALA A 48 16.02 -22.32 -25.74
C ALA A 48 14.91 -21.40 -26.24
N GLY A 49 14.57 -21.49 -27.53
CA GLY A 49 13.45 -20.74 -28.12
C GLY A 49 12.13 -21.12 -27.45
N LEU A 50 11.83 -22.41 -27.45
CA LEU A 50 10.57 -22.96 -26.94
C LEU A 50 10.43 -22.79 -25.43
N TYR A 51 11.49 -23.07 -24.66
CA TYR A 51 11.46 -22.88 -23.21
C TYR A 51 11.29 -21.41 -22.82
N ALA A 52 11.92 -20.47 -23.51
CA ALA A 52 11.72 -19.04 -23.26
C ALA A 52 10.28 -18.60 -23.59
N THR A 53 9.70 -19.08 -24.71
CA THR A 53 8.29 -18.86 -25.03
C THR A 53 7.37 -19.41 -23.94
N ILE A 54 7.62 -20.62 -23.43
CA ILE A 54 6.83 -21.21 -22.34
C ILE A 54 6.96 -20.40 -21.06
N GLY A 55 8.17 -19.98 -20.71
CA GLY A 55 8.39 -19.14 -19.55
C GLY A 55 7.61 -17.83 -19.59
N ALA A 56 7.59 -17.17 -20.76
CA ALA A 56 6.74 -16.01 -20.98
C ALA A 56 5.24 -16.36 -20.89
N ARG A 57 4.84 -17.51 -21.44
CA ARG A 57 3.45 -17.98 -21.48
C ARG A 57 2.87 -18.32 -20.10
N LEU A 58 3.70 -18.83 -19.20
CA LEU A 58 3.35 -19.15 -17.80
C LEU A 58 3.03 -17.90 -16.96
N VAL A 59 3.56 -16.74 -17.35
CA VAL A 59 3.42 -15.49 -16.60
C VAL A 59 2.24 -14.64 -17.07
N VAL A 60 1.92 -14.70 -18.36
CA VAL A 60 0.78 -13.96 -18.94
C VAL A 60 -0.54 -14.69 -18.69
N PRO A 61 -1.67 -13.96 -18.51
CA PRO A 61 -2.97 -14.60 -18.41
C PRO A 61 -3.37 -15.27 -19.73
N PRO A 62 -4.31 -16.24 -19.72
CA PRO A 62 -4.78 -16.91 -20.92
C PRO A 62 -5.33 -15.97 -22.00
N SER A 63 -5.92 -14.83 -21.60
CA SER A 63 -6.42 -13.79 -22.52
C SER A 63 -5.30 -13.12 -23.34
N ALA A 64 -4.09 -13.05 -22.79
CA ALA A 64 -2.92 -12.44 -23.42
C ALA A 64 -1.98 -13.48 -24.08
N ALA A 65 -2.36 -14.76 -24.09
CA ALA A 65 -1.56 -15.86 -24.65
C ALA A 65 -1.05 -15.57 -26.07
N SER A 66 -1.92 -15.04 -26.92
CA SER A 66 -1.63 -14.72 -28.33
C SER A 66 -0.70 -13.51 -28.51
N ARG A 67 -0.26 -12.87 -27.43
CA ARG A 67 0.75 -11.78 -27.49
C ARG A 67 2.16 -12.30 -27.29
N VAL A 68 2.31 -13.53 -26.79
CA VAL A 68 3.59 -14.22 -26.70
C VAL A 68 3.89 -14.84 -28.06
N GLY A 69 5.04 -14.51 -28.63
CA GLY A 69 5.51 -15.03 -29.90
C GLY A 69 6.31 -16.31 -29.76
N CYS A 70 6.09 -17.23 -30.71
CA CYS A 70 6.90 -18.42 -30.89
C CYS A 70 7.31 -18.52 -32.35
N VAL A 71 8.62 -18.62 -32.62
CA VAL A 71 9.14 -18.77 -33.98
C VAL A 71 9.77 -20.14 -34.10
N VAL A 72 9.27 -20.95 -35.02
CA VAL A 72 9.74 -22.31 -35.28
C VAL A 72 10.34 -22.35 -36.69
N VAL A 73 11.62 -22.67 -36.79
CA VAL A 73 12.25 -23.04 -38.05
C VAL A 73 12.21 -24.57 -38.14
N ALA A 74 11.20 -25.07 -38.85
CA ALA A 74 10.91 -26.50 -38.99
C ALA A 74 11.68 -27.05 -40.20
N GLY A 75 12.58 -28.00 -39.97
CA GLY A 75 13.24 -28.72 -41.07
C GLY A 75 12.27 -29.69 -41.76
N ARG A 76 12.75 -30.30 -42.84
CA ARG A 76 11.93 -31.16 -43.73
C ARG A 76 11.22 -32.34 -43.05
N ASP A 77 11.69 -32.76 -41.88
CA ASP A 77 11.21 -33.91 -41.10
C ASP A 77 10.51 -33.52 -39.78
N PHE A 78 10.10 -32.24 -39.62
CA PHE A 78 9.52 -31.77 -38.36
C PHE A 78 8.19 -32.49 -38.04
N PRO A 79 8.07 -33.16 -36.87
CA PRO A 79 6.90 -33.99 -36.58
C PRO A 79 5.59 -33.19 -36.45
N PRO A 80 4.51 -33.56 -37.17
CA PRO A 80 3.22 -32.87 -37.08
C PRO A 80 2.62 -32.84 -35.67
N GLY A 81 2.79 -33.92 -34.89
CA GLY A 81 2.28 -34.00 -33.52
C GLY A 81 2.92 -32.96 -32.58
N ILE A 82 4.22 -32.70 -32.75
CA ILE A 82 4.94 -31.67 -31.99
C ILE A 82 4.47 -30.27 -32.40
N LEU A 83 4.23 -30.05 -33.69
CA LEU A 83 3.66 -28.80 -34.15
C LEU A 83 2.27 -28.54 -33.55
N SER A 84 1.41 -29.56 -33.49
CA SER A 84 0.11 -29.47 -32.81
C SER A 84 0.24 -29.20 -31.31
N GLN A 85 1.24 -29.78 -30.65
CA GLN A 85 1.55 -29.50 -29.26
C GLN A 85 1.92 -28.02 -29.04
N ILE A 86 2.78 -27.44 -29.90
CA ILE A 86 3.14 -26.01 -29.81
C ILE A 86 1.92 -25.12 -30.10
N GLN A 87 1.09 -25.47 -31.07
CA GLN A 87 -0.16 -24.76 -31.36
C GLN A 87 -1.11 -24.73 -30.15
N SER A 88 -1.15 -25.81 -29.36
CA SER A 88 -1.99 -25.91 -28.16
C SER A 88 -1.63 -24.92 -27.03
N LEU A 89 -0.49 -24.22 -27.14
CA LEU A 89 -0.08 -23.18 -26.20
C LEU A 89 -0.86 -21.86 -26.38
N ASN A 90 -1.60 -21.73 -27.49
CA ASN A 90 -2.34 -20.52 -27.89
C ASN A 90 -1.45 -19.26 -28.00
N VAL A 91 -0.19 -19.45 -28.36
CA VAL A 91 0.78 -18.39 -28.65
C VAL A 91 0.67 -17.91 -30.10
N ASN A 92 1.21 -16.74 -30.40
CA ASN A 92 1.35 -16.27 -31.78
C ASN A 92 2.52 -17.01 -32.45
N LEU A 93 2.17 -18.08 -33.16
CA LEU A 93 3.09 -19.03 -33.76
C LEU A 93 3.43 -18.66 -35.21
N VAL A 94 4.71 -18.44 -35.49
CA VAL A 94 5.25 -18.30 -36.85
C VAL A 94 6.09 -19.54 -37.16
N VAL A 95 5.70 -20.29 -38.19
CA VAL A 95 6.43 -21.47 -38.65
C VAL A 95 7.07 -21.18 -40.00
N HIS A 96 8.39 -21.27 -40.05
CA HIS A 96 9.15 -21.25 -41.29
C HIS A 96 9.55 -22.68 -41.64
N GLN A 97 9.21 -23.13 -42.85
CA GLN A 97 9.59 -24.45 -43.34
C GLN A 97 10.93 -24.34 -44.08
N GLU A 98 11.93 -25.07 -43.60
CA GLU A 98 13.22 -25.26 -44.26
C GLU A 98 13.17 -26.59 -45.05
N PRO A 99 13.00 -26.55 -46.38
CA PRO A 99 12.74 -27.75 -47.18
C PRO A 99 13.97 -28.63 -47.37
N VAL A 100 15.19 -28.12 -47.14
CA VAL A 100 16.43 -28.85 -47.42
C VAL A 100 16.98 -29.51 -46.16
N GLU A 101 17.16 -28.71 -45.11
CA GLU A 101 17.81 -29.16 -43.87
C GLU A 101 16.88 -30.01 -43.00
N PRO A 102 17.42 -31.01 -42.28
CA PRO A 102 16.66 -31.70 -41.24
C PRO A 102 16.36 -30.76 -40.07
N SER A 103 15.32 -31.08 -39.31
CA SER A 103 14.95 -30.35 -38.10
C SER A 103 16.08 -30.42 -37.08
N THR A 104 16.28 -29.35 -36.31
CA THR A 104 17.28 -29.31 -35.24
C THR A 104 17.05 -30.44 -34.24
N ARG A 105 17.99 -31.37 -34.15
CA ARG A 105 17.95 -32.52 -33.24
C ARG A 105 19.11 -32.48 -32.26
N GLY A 106 18.82 -32.76 -31.01
CA GLY A 106 19.80 -32.87 -29.93
C GLY A 106 19.83 -34.29 -29.37
N GLN A 107 20.93 -34.65 -28.72
CA GLN A 107 21.04 -35.84 -27.90
C GLN A 107 21.43 -35.44 -26.49
N LEU A 108 20.57 -35.80 -25.54
CA LEU A 108 20.78 -35.61 -24.12
C LEU A 108 21.02 -36.98 -23.47
N VAL A 109 22.19 -37.17 -22.87
CA VAL A 109 22.57 -38.45 -22.22
C VAL A 109 22.72 -38.22 -20.73
N TYR A 110 21.95 -38.94 -19.92
CA TYR A 110 22.10 -38.98 -18.46
C TYR A 110 22.99 -40.15 -18.06
N HIS A 111 24.02 -39.88 -17.27
CA HIS A 111 25.03 -40.86 -16.87
C HIS A 111 24.73 -41.53 -15.52
N ASP A 112 23.79 -40.97 -14.75
CA ASP A 112 23.40 -41.50 -13.44
C ASP A 112 21.87 -41.59 -13.28
N ALA A 113 21.42 -42.39 -12.30
CA ALA A 113 20.00 -42.61 -12.02
C ALA A 113 19.34 -41.46 -11.24
N ALA A 114 20.14 -40.59 -10.61
CA ALA A 114 19.69 -39.37 -9.96
C ALA A 114 19.56 -38.18 -10.95
N LEU A 115 19.87 -38.41 -12.23
CA LEU A 115 19.72 -37.49 -13.36
C LEU A 115 20.53 -36.19 -13.21
N ARG A 116 21.66 -36.24 -12.50
CA ARG A 116 22.47 -35.05 -12.18
C ARG A 116 23.56 -34.78 -13.20
N GLU A 117 24.21 -35.83 -13.68
CA GLU A 117 25.28 -35.78 -14.66
C GLU A 117 24.71 -36.05 -16.07
N LYS A 118 24.84 -35.04 -16.94
CA LYS A 118 24.33 -35.12 -18.31
C LYS A 118 25.22 -34.44 -19.33
N THR A 119 25.21 -34.96 -20.55
CA THR A 119 25.91 -34.38 -21.70
C THR A 119 24.92 -34.11 -22.83
N PHE A 120 25.11 -32.97 -23.51
CA PHE A 120 24.29 -32.57 -24.66
C PHE A 120 25.15 -32.38 -25.90
N GLN A 121 24.69 -32.89 -27.03
CA GLN A 121 25.29 -32.62 -28.34
C GLN A 121 24.20 -32.47 -29.41
N PHE A 122 24.43 -31.61 -30.40
CA PHE A 122 23.56 -31.55 -31.57
C PHE A 122 23.83 -32.75 -32.50
N LEU A 123 22.76 -33.34 -33.02
CA LEU A 123 22.79 -34.41 -34.02
C LEU A 123 22.65 -33.89 -35.45
N THR A 124 22.12 -32.69 -35.60
CA THR A 124 21.98 -31.97 -36.88
C THR A 124 22.40 -30.52 -36.67
N ASP A 125 22.67 -29.80 -37.77
CA ASP A 125 22.87 -28.37 -37.68
C ASP A 125 21.63 -27.68 -37.08
N ALA A 126 21.89 -26.70 -36.22
CA ALA A 126 20.84 -26.00 -35.49
C ALA A 126 20.26 -24.87 -36.33
N LEU A 127 18.97 -24.95 -36.61
CA LEU A 127 18.20 -23.93 -37.31
C LEU A 127 17.75 -22.84 -36.34
N PHE A 128 18.41 -21.68 -36.40
CA PHE A 128 18.10 -20.52 -35.56
C PHE A 128 17.10 -19.58 -36.27
N PRO A 129 16.07 -19.07 -35.57
CA PRO A 129 15.23 -18.01 -36.11
C PRO A 129 16.03 -16.72 -36.36
N HIS A 130 15.91 -16.15 -37.56
CA HIS A 130 16.54 -14.86 -37.92
C HIS A 130 15.50 -13.72 -37.92
N PRO A 131 15.85 -12.47 -37.52
CA PRO A 131 14.92 -11.34 -37.48
C PRO A 131 14.19 -11.06 -38.80
N SER A 132 14.81 -11.34 -39.94
CA SER A 132 14.18 -11.20 -41.26
C SER A 132 12.91 -12.05 -41.43
N LEU A 133 12.79 -13.16 -40.71
CA LEU A 133 11.58 -14.00 -40.72
C LEU A 133 10.35 -13.28 -40.15
N LEU A 134 10.57 -12.19 -39.40
CA LEU A 134 9.48 -11.42 -38.80
C LEU A 134 8.93 -10.32 -39.71
N ALA A 135 9.60 -9.99 -40.83
CA ALA A 135 9.33 -8.80 -41.66
C ALA A 135 7.84 -8.60 -42.04
N ASN A 136 7.09 -9.69 -42.20
CA ASN A 136 5.68 -9.68 -42.58
C ASN A 136 4.76 -10.28 -41.49
N THR A 137 5.16 -10.17 -40.22
CA THR A 137 4.44 -10.77 -39.08
C THR A 137 4.19 -9.75 -37.99
N ALA A 138 3.12 -9.92 -37.21
CA ALA A 138 2.84 -9.06 -36.06
C ALA A 138 3.96 -9.10 -35.01
N LEU A 139 4.72 -10.20 -34.92
CA LEU A 139 5.82 -10.40 -33.97
C LEU A 139 6.96 -9.38 -34.14
N LEU A 140 7.07 -8.73 -35.31
CA LEU A 140 8.00 -7.62 -35.53
C LEU A 140 7.71 -6.41 -34.63
N HIS A 141 6.48 -6.27 -34.12
CA HIS A 141 6.07 -5.17 -33.23
C HIS A 141 6.22 -5.50 -31.73
N SER A 142 6.86 -6.63 -31.41
CA SER A 142 7.10 -7.03 -30.02
C SER A 142 7.82 -5.95 -29.22
N SER A 143 7.46 -5.81 -27.94
CA SER A 143 8.16 -4.96 -26.97
C SER A 143 9.36 -5.61 -26.31
N ALA A 144 9.61 -6.91 -26.54
CA ALA A 144 10.85 -7.54 -26.10
C ALA A 144 11.32 -8.66 -27.05
N TYR A 145 12.64 -8.82 -27.08
CA TYR A 145 13.34 -9.86 -27.82
C TYR A 145 14.39 -10.53 -26.93
N HIS A 146 14.32 -11.85 -26.85
CA HIS A 146 15.28 -12.69 -26.17
C HIS A 146 16.22 -13.36 -27.19
N PHE A 147 17.53 -13.34 -26.90
CA PHE A 147 18.58 -13.91 -27.75
C PHE A 147 19.38 -14.95 -26.98
N LEU A 148 19.63 -16.11 -27.61
CA LEU A 148 20.66 -17.05 -27.21
C LEU A 148 21.72 -17.09 -28.30
N GLU A 149 22.76 -16.26 -28.17
CA GLU A 149 23.75 -16.06 -29.24
C GLU A 149 25.18 -15.89 -28.74
N THR A 150 26.14 -16.06 -29.66
CA THR A 150 27.53 -15.64 -29.44
C THR A 150 27.61 -14.10 -29.45
N PRO A 151 28.60 -13.49 -28.77
CA PRO A 151 28.75 -12.03 -28.78
C PRO A 151 28.92 -11.46 -30.21
N ASP A 152 29.64 -12.16 -31.08
CA ASP A 152 29.94 -11.69 -32.43
C ASP A 152 28.68 -11.71 -33.32
N SER A 153 27.89 -12.79 -33.25
CA SER A 153 26.66 -12.92 -34.03
C SER A 153 25.53 -12.01 -33.51
N LEU A 154 25.50 -11.72 -32.20
CA LEU A 154 24.47 -10.89 -31.58
C LEU A 154 24.37 -9.50 -32.22
N SER A 155 25.51 -8.87 -32.49
CA SER A 155 25.55 -7.53 -33.09
C SER A 155 24.86 -7.50 -34.45
N GLY A 156 25.11 -8.49 -35.30
CA GLY A 156 24.46 -8.64 -36.60
C GLY A 156 22.95 -8.90 -36.49
N MET A 157 22.54 -9.73 -35.52
CA MET A 157 21.12 -10.00 -35.24
C MET A 157 20.38 -8.74 -34.80
N ILE A 158 20.97 -7.95 -33.88
CA ILE A 158 20.38 -6.69 -33.40
C ILE A 158 20.29 -5.67 -34.55
N GLN A 159 21.33 -5.53 -35.38
CA GLN A 159 21.31 -4.66 -36.55
C GLN A 159 20.23 -5.08 -37.55
N SER A 160 20.11 -6.38 -37.84
CA SER A 160 19.06 -6.90 -38.73
C SER A 160 17.66 -6.66 -38.17
N LEU A 161 17.46 -6.84 -36.86
CA LEU A 161 16.19 -6.54 -36.19
C LEU A 161 15.82 -5.07 -36.32
N TRP A 162 16.76 -4.16 -36.03
CA TRP A 162 16.50 -2.72 -36.14
C TRP A 162 16.25 -2.27 -37.56
N PHE A 163 17.01 -2.79 -38.53
CA PHE A 163 16.77 -2.53 -39.95
C PHE A 163 15.37 -2.99 -40.36
N THR A 164 15.00 -4.24 -40.03
CA THR A 164 13.69 -4.81 -40.38
C THR A 164 12.54 -4.00 -39.76
N ARG A 165 12.70 -3.58 -38.49
CA ARG A 165 11.72 -2.73 -37.79
C ARG A 165 11.60 -1.34 -38.40
N ALA A 166 12.74 -0.71 -38.74
CA ALA A 166 12.75 0.60 -39.38
C ALA A 166 12.08 0.56 -40.76
N SER A 167 12.38 -0.46 -41.57
CA SER A 167 11.75 -0.66 -42.89
C SER A 167 10.23 -0.87 -42.80
N ALA A 168 9.74 -1.43 -41.70
CA ALA A 168 8.31 -1.62 -41.43
C ALA A 168 7.66 -0.45 -40.65
N GLY A 169 8.38 0.65 -40.40
CA GLY A 169 7.84 1.82 -39.69
C GLY A 169 7.61 1.63 -38.18
N VAL A 170 8.23 0.63 -37.56
CA VAL A 170 8.05 0.33 -36.13
C VAL A 170 8.91 1.24 -35.27
N GLN A 171 8.29 2.23 -34.62
CA GLN A 171 9.01 3.19 -33.75
C GLN A 171 9.03 2.82 -32.26
N ARG A 172 8.29 1.79 -31.85
CA ARG A 172 8.24 1.34 -30.45
C ARG A 172 9.63 0.90 -29.99
N VAL A 173 10.05 1.30 -28.78
CA VAL A 173 11.27 0.78 -28.14
C VAL A 173 11.02 -0.66 -27.68
N ALA A 174 12.01 -1.54 -27.87
CA ALA A 174 11.94 -2.93 -27.45
C ALA A 174 13.07 -3.28 -26.49
N GLN A 175 12.75 -4.02 -25.43
CA GLN A 175 13.72 -4.55 -24.48
C GLN A 175 14.50 -5.71 -25.10
N LEU A 176 15.82 -5.69 -24.98
CA LEU A 176 16.71 -6.73 -25.47
C LEU A 176 17.31 -7.52 -24.31
N VAL A 177 17.08 -8.83 -24.29
CA VAL A 177 17.57 -9.75 -23.26
C VAL A 177 18.49 -10.78 -23.91
N TRP A 178 19.72 -10.91 -23.43
CA TRP A 178 20.72 -11.80 -24.00
C TRP A 178 21.26 -12.80 -22.99
N ALA A 179 21.18 -14.08 -23.35
CA ALA A 179 21.93 -15.16 -22.74
C ALA A 179 23.09 -15.57 -23.67
N PRO A 180 24.34 -15.65 -23.17
CA PRO A 180 25.47 -16.06 -23.99
C PRO A 180 25.42 -17.57 -24.26
N LYS A 181 25.96 -18.00 -25.41
CA LYS A 181 26.17 -19.43 -25.70
C LYS A 181 27.28 -19.98 -24.77
N PRO A 182 27.04 -21.11 -24.05
CA PRO A 182 28.01 -21.64 -23.10
C PRO A 182 29.40 -21.90 -23.70
N SER A 183 29.46 -22.39 -24.95
CA SER A 183 30.71 -22.69 -25.66
C SER A 183 31.61 -21.47 -25.91
N HIS A 184 31.07 -20.25 -25.79
CA HIS A 184 31.78 -19.00 -26.03
C HIS A 184 32.06 -18.21 -24.74
N CYS A 185 31.67 -18.75 -23.57
CA CYS A 185 31.95 -18.13 -22.27
C CYS A 185 33.37 -18.47 -21.78
N ARG A 186 34.38 -17.99 -22.52
CA ARG A 186 35.81 -18.23 -22.26
C ARG A 186 36.54 -16.89 -22.07
N SER A 187 37.61 -16.87 -21.30
CA SER A 187 38.36 -15.65 -21.00
C SER A 187 38.93 -14.93 -22.22
N ASP A 188 39.28 -15.65 -23.29
CA ASP A 188 39.73 -15.08 -24.56
C ASP A 188 38.64 -14.30 -25.32
N GLN A 189 37.37 -14.55 -24.98
CA GLN A 189 36.18 -13.93 -25.59
C GLN A 189 35.64 -12.76 -24.77
N LEU A 190 36.29 -12.39 -23.66
CA LEU A 190 35.80 -11.35 -22.74
C LEU A 190 35.61 -10.00 -23.45
N GLY A 191 36.53 -9.60 -24.33
CA GLY A 191 36.44 -8.35 -25.08
C GLY A 191 35.16 -8.24 -25.92
N SER A 192 34.85 -9.29 -26.70
CA SER A 192 33.62 -9.34 -27.50
C SER A 192 32.36 -9.31 -26.63
N HIS A 193 32.37 -9.98 -25.47
CA HIS A 193 31.23 -9.93 -24.54
C HIS A 193 31.00 -8.54 -23.96
N LEU A 194 32.06 -7.82 -23.57
CA LEU A 194 31.95 -6.45 -23.05
C LEU A 194 31.38 -5.49 -24.09
N GLN A 195 31.73 -5.66 -25.37
CA GLN A 195 31.15 -4.87 -26.47
C GLN A 195 29.67 -5.23 -26.70
N ALA A 196 29.35 -6.52 -26.77
CA ALA A 196 27.98 -6.99 -26.99
C ALA A 196 27.04 -6.59 -25.84
N CYS A 197 27.51 -6.60 -24.59
CA CYS A 197 26.73 -6.19 -23.41
C CYS A 197 26.23 -4.74 -23.49
N ARG A 198 26.88 -3.86 -24.26
CA ARG A 198 26.46 -2.47 -24.46
C ARG A 198 25.22 -2.35 -25.34
N LEU A 199 24.88 -3.41 -26.08
CA LEU A 199 23.77 -3.40 -27.03
C LEU A 199 22.45 -3.88 -26.43
N VAL A 200 22.46 -4.44 -25.22
CA VAL A 200 21.31 -5.12 -24.62
C VAL A 200 20.94 -4.56 -23.25
N ASP A 201 19.65 -4.57 -22.91
CA ASP A 201 19.18 -4.06 -21.61
C ASP A 201 19.50 -5.03 -20.47
N VAL A 202 19.57 -6.33 -20.78
CA VAL A 202 19.78 -7.40 -19.80
C VAL A 202 20.77 -8.41 -20.34
N PHE A 203 21.88 -8.60 -19.62
CA PHE A 203 22.84 -9.69 -19.86
C PHE A 203 22.67 -10.77 -18.78
N SER A 204 22.41 -12.01 -19.19
CA SER A 204 22.13 -13.12 -18.25
C SER A 204 22.97 -14.39 -18.48
N PRO A 205 24.23 -14.40 -18.01
CA PRO A 205 25.01 -15.62 -17.93
C PRO A 205 24.53 -16.50 -16.76
N ASN A 206 24.87 -17.78 -16.82
CA ASN A 206 24.90 -18.62 -15.63
C ASN A 206 26.20 -18.38 -14.83
N HIS A 207 26.25 -18.79 -13.57
CA HIS A 207 27.41 -18.54 -12.72
C HIS A 207 28.72 -19.20 -13.21
N LEU A 208 28.67 -20.40 -13.79
CA LEU A 208 29.83 -21.08 -14.38
C LEU A 208 30.31 -20.37 -15.65
N GLU A 209 29.38 -19.96 -16.51
CA GLU A 209 29.65 -19.15 -17.70
C GLU A 209 30.34 -17.84 -17.31
N LEU A 210 29.82 -17.15 -16.29
CA LEU A 210 30.36 -15.88 -15.80
C LEU A 210 31.79 -16.04 -15.27
N ILE A 211 32.03 -17.06 -14.43
CA ILE A 211 33.35 -17.31 -13.84
C ILE A 211 34.35 -17.72 -14.92
N SER A 212 33.97 -18.61 -15.82
CA SER A 212 34.81 -19.02 -16.96
C SER A 212 35.16 -17.84 -17.87
N LEU A 213 34.21 -16.94 -18.12
CA LEU A 213 34.41 -15.74 -18.93
C LEU A 213 35.37 -14.72 -18.29
N ILE A 214 35.33 -14.53 -16.97
CA ILE A 214 36.11 -13.48 -16.29
C ILE A 214 37.42 -14.00 -15.70
N GLN A 215 37.39 -15.18 -15.09
CA GLN A 215 38.52 -15.74 -14.35
C GLN A 215 39.24 -16.88 -15.10
N GLY A 216 38.64 -17.42 -16.18
CA GLY A 216 39.23 -18.53 -16.93
C GLY A 216 39.28 -19.87 -16.19
N ALA A 217 38.61 -19.98 -15.04
CA ALA A 217 38.57 -21.19 -14.23
C ALA A 217 37.40 -22.11 -14.64
N THR A 218 37.68 -23.41 -14.80
CA THR A 218 36.66 -24.45 -14.97
C THR A 218 36.49 -25.24 -13.67
N GLY A 219 35.31 -25.19 -13.05
CA GLY A 219 34.97 -26.00 -11.86
C GLY A 219 35.20 -25.35 -10.49
N SER A 220 35.01 -24.04 -10.34
CA SER A 220 35.09 -23.35 -9.05
C SER A 220 33.93 -23.73 -8.10
N THR A 221 34.22 -23.82 -6.80
CA THR A 221 33.21 -23.85 -5.73
C THR A 221 32.29 -22.62 -5.81
N PHE A 222 30.98 -22.80 -5.60
CA PHE A 222 30.03 -21.69 -5.62
C PHE A 222 30.29 -20.72 -4.47
N GLU A 223 30.66 -19.48 -4.80
CA GLU A 223 30.89 -18.41 -3.83
C GLU A 223 30.15 -17.15 -4.25
N ARG A 224 29.27 -16.64 -3.38
CA ARG A 224 28.47 -15.43 -3.66
C ARG A 224 29.35 -14.22 -3.93
N ASN A 225 30.39 -14.02 -3.12
CA ASN A 225 31.31 -12.88 -3.26
C ASN A 225 32.00 -12.86 -4.63
N THR A 226 32.41 -14.03 -5.13
CA THR A 226 33.04 -14.17 -6.44
C THR A 226 32.11 -13.75 -7.58
N ILE A 227 30.84 -14.16 -7.50
CA ILE A 227 29.79 -13.75 -8.46
C ILE A 227 29.54 -12.25 -8.39
N GLU A 228 29.42 -11.69 -7.19
CA GLU A 228 29.20 -10.25 -6.99
C GLU A 228 30.33 -9.39 -7.56
N GLN A 229 31.58 -9.82 -7.39
CA GLN A 229 32.76 -9.17 -7.95
C GLN A 229 32.78 -9.24 -9.48
N CYS A 230 32.50 -10.42 -10.04
CA CYS A 230 32.39 -10.62 -11.48
C CYS A 230 31.30 -9.72 -12.11
N VAL A 231 30.13 -9.63 -11.46
CA VAL A 231 29.04 -8.76 -11.91
C VAL A 231 29.42 -7.29 -11.79
N LYS A 232 30.10 -6.89 -10.71
CA LYS A 232 30.61 -5.52 -10.56
C LYS A 232 31.54 -5.16 -11.71
N PHE A 233 32.47 -6.04 -12.06
CA PHE A 233 33.39 -5.83 -13.18
C PHE A 233 32.67 -5.61 -14.52
N LEU A 234 31.64 -6.41 -14.82
CA LEU A 234 30.83 -6.24 -16.03
C LEU A 234 30.09 -4.90 -16.05
N LEU A 235 29.46 -4.52 -14.94
CA LEU A 235 28.73 -3.26 -14.83
C LEU A 235 29.66 -2.05 -14.96
N ASP A 236 30.83 -2.08 -14.33
CA ASP A 236 31.85 -1.03 -14.44
C ASP A 236 32.37 -0.90 -15.90
N SER A 237 32.23 -1.95 -16.71
CA SER A 237 32.61 -1.97 -18.14
C SER A 237 31.50 -1.44 -19.09
N GLY A 238 30.29 -1.19 -18.56
CA GLY A 238 29.21 -0.47 -19.25
C GLY A 238 28.11 -1.33 -19.86
N VAL A 239 27.43 -2.19 -19.10
CA VAL A 239 26.27 -2.96 -19.60
C VAL A 239 25.08 -2.03 -19.94
N GLY A 240 24.48 -2.25 -21.11
CA GLY A 240 23.35 -1.50 -21.64
C GLY A 240 23.72 -0.26 -22.48
N PRO A 241 22.85 0.17 -23.42
CA PRO A 241 23.15 1.28 -24.34
C PRO A 241 23.46 2.61 -23.65
N SER A 242 23.00 2.79 -22.41
CA SER A 242 23.27 3.97 -21.58
C SER A 242 24.13 3.68 -20.34
N GLY A 243 24.74 2.49 -20.26
CA GLY A 243 25.46 2.01 -19.06
C GLY A 243 24.55 1.70 -17.87
N LYS A 244 23.25 1.57 -18.10
CA LYS A 244 22.21 1.36 -17.07
C LYS A 244 21.55 -0.01 -17.13
N GLY A 245 22.14 -0.95 -17.87
CA GLY A 245 21.60 -2.30 -18.03
C GLY A 245 21.71 -3.15 -16.76
N TYR A 246 21.05 -4.30 -16.80
CA TYR A 246 21.06 -5.28 -15.72
C TYR A 246 21.96 -6.47 -16.06
N VAL A 247 22.68 -6.96 -15.04
CA VAL A 247 23.32 -8.28 -15.10
C VAL A 247 22.53 -9.21 -14.19
N VAL A 248 22.07 -10.34 -14.76
CA VAL A 248 21.24 -11.33 -14.07
C VAL A 248 21.93 -12.69 -14.11
N VAL A 249 22.54 -13.09 -13.00
CA VAL A 249 23.31 -14.33 -12.94
C VAL A 249 22.43 -15.47 -12.45
N ARG A 250 22.19 -16.44 -13.34
CA ARG A 250 21.42 -17.65 -13.04
C ARG A 250 22.32 -18.65 -12.29
N CYS A 251 21.97 -18.96 -11.04
CA CYS A 251 22.80 -19.75 -10.14
C CYS A 251 22.24 -21.14 -9.82
N GLY A 252 21.28 -21.64 -10.62
CA GLY A 252 20.70 -22.97 -10.45
C GLY A 252 20.08 -23.16 -9.06
N GLU A 253 20.51 -24.19 -8.34
CA GLU A 253 20.08 -24.50 -6.97
C GLU A 253 20.46 -23.43 -5.94
N HIS A 254 21.36 -22.51 -6.27
CA HIS A 254 21.72 -21.39 -5.40
C HIS A 254 20.87 -20.13 -5.67
N GLY A 255 19.93 -20.21 -6.62
CA GLY A 255 18.97 -19.16 -6.94
C GLY A 255 19.45 -18.21 -8.04
N CYS A 256 19.33 -16.91 -7.81
CA CYS A 256 19.63 -15.87 -8.79
C CYS A 256 20.24 -14.63 -8.13
N PHE A 257 21.19 -13.99 -8.80
CA PHE A 257 21.73 -12.70 -8.41
C PHE A 257 21.46 -11.65 -9.49
N ILE A 258 21.06 -10.46 -9.09
CA ILE A 258 20.79 -9.35 -10.02
C ILE A 258 21.39 -8.05 -9.51
N LYS A 259 21.95 -7.25 -10.41
CA LYS A 259 22.49 -5.92 -10.11
C LYS A 259 22.45 -5.01 -11.34
N SER A 260 22.32 -3.71 -11.12
CA SER A 260 22.60 -2.66 -12.11
C SER A 260 23.56 -1.61 -11.54
N ALA A 261 24.09 -0.74 -12.38
CA ALA A 261 24.96 0.36 -11.93
C ALA A 261 24.26 1.35 -10.96
N ARG A 262 22.91 1.32 -10.86
CA ARG A 262 22.10 2.23 -10.04
C ARG A 262 21.51 1.59 -8.78
N THR A 263 21.63 0.27 -8.64
CA THR A 263 20.94 -0.49 -7.60
C THR A 263 21.92 -1.38 -6.84
N GLY A 264 21.66 -1.61 -5.56
CA GLY A 264 22.35 -2.62 -4.78
C GLY A 264 22.17 -4.02 -5.41
N GLY A 265 23.18 -4.88 -5.27
CA GLY A 265 23.06 -6.27 -5.69
C GLY A 265 22.07 -7.02 -4.80
N LYS A 266 21.23 -7.88 -5.39
CA LYS A 266 20.22 -8.65 -4.63
C LYS A 266 20.24 -10.12 -5.01
N TRP A 267 20.24 -10.97 -3.99
CA TRP A 267 20.10 -12.42 -4.11
C TRP A 267 18.65 -12.85 -3.95
N PHE A 268 18.26 -13.82 -4.76
CA PHE A 268 16.97 -14.48 -4.73
C PHE A 268 17.18 -15.98 -4.55
N PRO A 269 16.43 -16.64 -3.65
CA PRO A 269 16.51 -18.09 -3.51
C PRO A 269 15.91 -18.80 -4.74
N PRO A 270 16.26 -20.08 -4.98
CA PRO A 270 15.51 -20.90 -5.95
C PRO A 270 14.06 -21.09 -5.47
N TYR A 271 13.16 -21.45 -6.39
CA TYR A 271 11.77 -21.78 -6.02
C TYR A 271 11.72 -23.05 -5.17
N HIS A 272 12.33 -24.13 -5.67
CA HIS A 272 12.42 -25.41 -4.96
C HIS A 272 13.69 -25.44 -4.13
N THR A 273 13.53 -25.60 -2.82
CA THR A 273 14.64 -25.91 -1.90
C THR A 273 14.80 -27.42 -1.69
N ASP A 274 13.78 -28.20 -2.04
CA ASP A 274 13.81 -29.66 -2.06
C ASP A 274 14.21 -30.16 -3.45
N GLN A 275 15.40 -30.76 -3.54
CA GLN A 275 15.96 -31.29 -4.78
C GLN A 275 15.12 -32.42 -5.39
N ARG A 276 14.24 -33.08 -4.60
CA ARG A 276 13.34 -34.12 -5.11
C ARG A 276 12.28 -33.56 -6.06
N MET A 277 12.01 -32.26 -6.01
CA MET A 277 11.08 -31.58 -6.91
C MET A 277 11.71 -31.20 -8.25
N VAL A 278 13.03 -31.33 -8.39
CA VAL A 278 13.76 -31.03 -9.62
C VAL A 278 14.06 -32.34 -10.34
N VAL A 279 13.30 -32.61 -11.40
CA VAL A 279 13.43 -33.84 -12.22
C VAL A 279 14.41 -33.62 -13.36
N ASP A 280 14.30 -32.50 -14.08
CA ASP A 280 15.24 -32.14 -15.14
C ASP A 280 15.46 -30.63 -15.22
N ALA A 281 16.69 -30.17 -14.95
CA ALA A 281 17.04 -28.76 -15.06
C ALA A 281 17.09 -28.21 -16.51
N THR A 282 16.93 -29.06 -17.55
CA THR A 282 16.94 -28.60 -18.96
C THR A 282 15.87 -27.55 -19.20
N GLY A 283 16.23 -26.45 -19.87
CA GLY A 283 15.27 -25.40 -20.23
C GLY A 283 14.89 -24.43 -19.12
N GLY A 284 15.15 -24.74 -17.84
CA GLY A 284 14.84 -23.86 -16.70
C GLY A 284 15.46 -22.47 -16.84
N ALA A 285 16.68 -22.41 -17.36
CA ALA A 285 17.40 -21.19 -17.71
C ALA A 285 16.65 -20.28 -18.70
N SER A 286 16.19 -20.84 -19.81
CA SER A 286 15.49 -20.08 -20.86
C SER A 286 14.08 -19.73 -20.43
N SER A 287 13.39 -20.63 -19.72
CA SER A 287 12.08 -20.35 -19.12
C SER A 287 12.15 -19.20 -18.11
N PHE A 288 13.19 -19.18 -17.27
CA PHE A 288 13.46 -18.06 -16.37
C PHE A 288 13.52 -16.74 -17.12
N LEU A 289 14.23 -16.68 -18.25
CA LEU A 289 14.38 -15.44 -19.02
C LEU A 289 13.10 -15.01 -19.72
N GLY A 290 12.31 -15.96 -20.20
CA GLY A 290 10.96 -15.68 -20.70
C GLY A 290 10.07 -15.03 -19.64
N GLY A 291 9.97 -15.68 -18.47
CA GLY A 291 9.17 -15.17 -17.36
C GLY A 291 9.70 -13.85 -16.77
N PHE A 292 11.03 -13.71 -16.70
CA PHE A 292 11.71 -12.50 -16.25
C PHE A 292 11.41 -11.31 -17.15
N THR A 293 11.47 -11.52 -18.47
CA THR A 293 11.23 -10.45 -19.45
C THR A 293 9.78 -9.95 -19.37
N ILE A 294 8.81 -10.87 -19.29
CA ILE A 294 7.41 -10.49 -19.07
C ILE A 294 7.23 -9.79 -17.73
N GLY A 295 7.83 -10.31 -16.65
CA GLY A 295 7.73 -9.70 -15.33
C GLY A 295 8.25 -8.27 -15.28
N MET A 296 9.39 -8.00 -15.92
CA MET A 296 9.92 -6.65 -16.11
C MET A 296 8.93 -5.74 -16.86
N GLN A 297 8.33 -6.22 -17.95
CA GLN A 297 7.38 -5.44 -18.73
C GLN A 297 6.08 -5.13 -17.97
N MET A 298 5.53 -6.11 -17.25
CA MET A 298 4.29 -5.96 -16.47
C MET A 298 4.43 -5.00 -15.29
N THR A 299 5.66 -4.74 -14.84
CA THR A 299 5.94 -3.91 -13.66
C THR A 299 6.83 -2.71 -13.95
N PHE A 300 6.73 -2.18 -15.17
CA PHE A 300 7.40 -0.95 -15.59
C PHE A 300 8.93 -0.96 -15.32
N GLY A 301 9.55 -2.13 -15.48
CA GLY A 301 10.98 -2.33 -15.34
C GLY A 301 11.45 -2.73 -13.95
N ASN A 302 10.59 -3.31 -13.08
CA ASN A 302 11.00 -3.79 -11.76
C ASN A 302 11.81 -5.10 -11.83
N PRO A 303 13.12 -5.07 -11.53
CA PRO A 303 14.00 -6.24 -11.60
C PRO A 303 13.64 -7.33 -10.58
N THR A 304 13.10 -6.96 -9.42
CA THR A 304 12.71 -7.92 -8.39
C THR A 304 11.55 -8.78 -8.87
N GLU A 305 10.53 -8.16 -9.48
CA GLU A 305 9.38 -8.91 -10.01
C GLU A 305 9.78 -9.78 -11.20
N GLY A 306 10.65 -9.28 -12.07
CA GLY A 306 11.25 -10.08 -13.13
C GLY A 306 11.87 -11.36 -12.58
N VAL A 307 12.73 -11.27 -11.55
CA VAL A 307 13.36 -12.46 -10.98
C VAL A 307 12.34 -13.41 -10.34
N ILE A 308 11.32 -12.90 -9.65
CA ILE A 308 10.28 -13.73 -9.02
C ILE A 308 9.50 -14.51 -10.09
N ARG A 309 8.98 -13.82 -11.11
CA ARG A 309 8.20 -14.44 -12.20
C ARG A 309 9.05 -15.38 -13.04
N GLY A 310 10.31 -15.04 -13.29
CA GLY A 310 11.27 -15.95 -13.93
C GLY A 310 11.51 -17.21 -13.09
N THR A 311 11.66 -17.07 -11.78
CA THR A 311 11.89 -18.20 -10.86
C THR A 311 10.68 -19.13 -10.80
N VAL A 312 9.47 -18.59 -10.78
CA VAL A 312 8.23 -19.39 -10.88
C VAL A 312 8.10 -20.06 -12.24
N ALA A 313 8.35 -19.34 -13.34
CA ALA A 313 8.30 -19.92 -14.68
C ALA A 313 9.29 -21.08 -14.86
N ALA A 314 10.50 -20.95 -14.30
CA ALA A 314 11.50 -22.01 -14.30
C ALA A 314 11.04 -23.23 -13.48
N SER A 315 10.33 -23.03 -12.36
CA SER A 315 9.91 -24.13 -11.49
C SER A 315 8.96 -25.12 -12.18
N PHE A 316 8.08 -24.65 -13.06
CA PHE A 316 7.22 -25.52 -13.87
C PHE A 316 8.00 -26.34 -14.89
N VAL A 317 9.10 -25.81 -15.44
CA VAL A 317 9.86 -26.50 -16.48
C VAL A 317 10.73 -27.61 -15.88
N ILE A 318 11.27 -27.40 -14.68
CA ILE A 318 12.25 -28.32 -14.11
C ILE A 318 11.65 -29.55 -13.39
N GLU A 319 10.34 -29.63 -13.27
CA GLU A 319 9.60 -30.67 -12.55
C GLU A 319 9.34 -31.95 -13.37
N GLN A 320 9.69 -31.95 -14.64
CA GLN A 320 9.46 -33.07 -15.55
C GLN A 320 10.46 -33.06 -16.70
N PHE A 321 10.46 -34.14 -17.48
CA PHE A 321 11.16 -34.20 -18.75
C PHE A 321 10.36 -33.52 -19.87
N GLY A 322 11.02 -32.64 -20.60
CA GLY A 322 10.40 -31.91 -21.70
C GLY A 322 9.46 -30.81 -21.19
N LEU A 323 8.44 -30.49 -22.00
CA LEU A 323 7.59 -29.33 -21.73
C LEU A 323 6.58 -29.60 -20.60
N PRO A 324 6.25 -28.58 -19.79
CA PRO A 324 5.18 -28.69 -18.81
C PRO A 324 3.82 -28.96 -19.48
N THR A 325 2.97 -29.71 -18.79
CA THR A 325 1.68 -30.14 -19.35
C THR A 325 0.60 -29.10 -19.08
N ARG A 326 0.07 -28.50 -20.14
CA ARG A 326 -1.05 -27.54 -20.07
C ARG A 326 -2.39 -28.27 -20.10
N SER A 327 -3.31 -27.86 -19.22
CA SER A 327 -4.70 -28.33 -19.18
C SER A 327 -5.63 -27.16 -18.86
N VAL A 328 -6.91 -27.30 -19.19
CA VAL A 328 -7.95 -26.30 -18.85
C VAL A 328 -9.04 -27.04 -18.06
N VAL A 329 -9.27 -26.61 -16.82
CA VAL A 329 -10.28 -27.19 -15.92
C VAL A 329 -11.13 -26.04 -15.38
N ASN A 330 -12.46 -26.10 -15.55
CA ASN A 330 -13.39 -25.05 -15.14
C ASN A 330 -13.04 -23.64 -15.67
N ASN A 331 -12.67 -23.53 -16.95
CA ASN A 331 -12.18 -22.30 -17.59
C ASN A 331 -10.88 -21.71 -16.99
N ALA A 332 -10.23 -22.39 -16.04
CA ALA A 332 -8.93 -22.01 -15.50
C ALA A 332 -7.81 -22.85 -16.14
N GLU A 333 -6.74 -22.19 -16.55
CA GLU A 333 -5.57 -22.84 -17.12
C GLU A 333 -4.64 -23.37 -16.02
N ARG A 334 -4.22 -24.62 -16.15
CA ARG A 334 -3.31 -25.28 -15.21
C ARG A 334 -2.12 -25.87 -15.94
N TRP A 335 -0.94 -25.75 -15.34
CA TRP A 335 0.33 -26.28 -15.82
C TRP A 335 0.85 -27.30 -14.81
N ASN A 336 1.12 -28.52 -15.25
CA ASN A 336 1.39 -29.66 -14.36
C ASN A 336 0.32 -29.84 -13.27
N GLY A 337 -0.95 -29.51 -13.59
CA GLY A 337 -2.07 -29.56 -12.65
C GLY A 337 -2.17 -28.39 -11.66
N VAL A 338 -1.22 -27.45 -11.68
CA VAL A 338 -1.15 -26.29 -10.77
C VAL A 338 -1.43 -24.99 -11.53
N ASP A 339 -2.10 -24.04 -10.88
CA ASP A 339 -2.25 -22.68 -11.42
C ASP A 339 -0.90 -21.92 -11.30
N PRO A 340 -0.32 -21.41 -12.40
CA PRO A 340 0.88 -20.58 -12.35
C PRO A 340 0.79 -19.38 -11.40
N GLN A 341 -0.40 -18.77 -11.25
CA GLN A 341 -0.61 -17.68 -10.32
C GLN A 341 -0.57 -18.17 -8.86
N ALA A 342 -1.03 -19.38 -8.58
CA ALA A 342 -0.94 -19.97 -7.23
C ALA A 342 0.52 -20.15 -6.76
N ARG A 343 1.48 -20.34 -7.68
CA ARG A 343 2.91 -20.39 -7.32
C ARG A 343 3.53 -19.01 -7.11
N LEU A 344 2.98 -17.98 -7.74
CA LEU A 344 3.30 -16.58 -7.41
C LEU A 344 2.71 -16.16 -6.06
N GLN A 345 1.70 -16.89 -5.59
CA GLN A 345 0.94 -16.61 -4.36
C GLN A 345 1.52 -17.21 -3.07
N THR A 346 2.60 -18.02 -3.10
CA THR A 346 3.20 -18.60 -1.88
C THR A 346 3.63 -17.51 -0.89
N GLU A 347 3.20 -17.65 0.37
CA GLU A 347 3.01 -16.63 1.43
C GLU A 347 4.14 -15.65 1.73
N ALA A 348 5.36 -15.85 1.23
CA ALA A 348 6.44 -14.89 1.38
C ALA A 348 6.48 -13.92 0.20
N ARG A 349 5.88 -12.73 0.39
CA ARG A 349 6.07 -11.47 -0.37
C ARG A 349 5.01 -11.17 -1.45
N ARG A 350 3.89 -10.57 -1.03
CA ARG A 350 2.84 -9.97 -1.89
C ARG A 350 2.83 -8.45 -1.87
N PHE A 351 3.98 -7.81 -1.65
CA PHE A 351 4.06 -6.37 -1.41
C PHE A 351 5.26 -5.76 -2.12
N PHE A 352 5.04 -4.65 -2.82
CA PHE A 352 6.10 -3.75 -3.25
C PHE A 352 6.63 -2.98 -2.04
N ASN A 353 7.96 -2.81 -1.99
CA ASN A 353 8.69 -2.09 -0.94
C ASN A 353 8.63 -2.68 0.48
N TYR A 354 8.09 -3.88 0.68
CA TYR A 354 7.99 -4.52 2.00
C TYR A 354 9.36 -4.64 2.69
N PRO A 355 9.49 -4.30 3.99
CA PRO A 355 10.77 -4.32 4.68
C PRO A 355 11.33 -5.74 4.80
N GLU A 356 12.65 -5.89 4.81
CA GLU A 356 13.24 -7.20 5.05
C GLU A 356 12.97 -7.63 6.50
N PRO A 357 12.40 -8.82 6.76
CA PRO A 357 12.13 -9.26 8.14
C PRO A 357 13.41 -9.54 8.91
N LYS A 358 13.93 -8.55 9.64
CA LYS A 358 15.14 -8.65 10.48
C LYS A 358 14.83 -8.24 11.90
N LYS A 359 15.18 -9.10 12.87
CA LYS A 359 15.04 -8.76 14.29
C LYS A 359 16.04 -7.64 14.64
N GLY A 360 15.53 -6.48 15.00
CA GLY A 360 16.32 -5.39 15.59
C GLY A 360 16.98 -5.77 16.93
N PRO A 361 17.89 -4.92 17.45
CA PRO A 361 18.64 -5.18 18.67
C PRO A 361 17.73 -5.31 19.89
N ASN A 362 18.19 -6.03 20.91
CA ASN A 362 17.48 -6.10 22.18
C ASN A 362 17.87 -4.89 23.04
N VAL A 363 16.94 -3.94 23.19
CA VAL A 363 17.16 -2.67 23.88
C VAL A 363 16.11 -2.54 24.97
N GLN A 364 16.56 -2.31 26.21
CA GLN A 364 15.63 -2.05 27.30
C GLN A 364 14.91 -0.72 27.04
N TYR A 365 13.59 -0.72 27.21
CA TYR A 365 12.82 0.51 27.12
C TYR A 365 13.20 1.45 28.26
N ALA A 366 13.72 2.62 27.90
CA ALA A 366 14.06 3.70 28.82
C ALA A 366 13.61 5.04 28.22
N VAL A 367 13.12 5.94 29.06
CA VAL A 367 12.69 7.28 28.65
C VAL A 367 13.43 8.30 29.49
N GLU A 368 14.34 9.04 28.86
CA GLU A 368 14.97 10.22 29.44
C GLU A 368 14.34 11.48 28.85
N ARG A 369 13.21 11.94 29.41
CA ARG A 369 12.60 13.22 29.00
C ARG A 369 13.18 14.38 29.81
N ARG A 370 13.65 15.39 29.09
CA ARG A 370 14.03 16.68 29.69
C ARG A 370 12.76 17.53 29.85
N PRO A 371 12.60 18.26 30.95
CA PRO A 371 11.46 19.15 31.12
C PRO A 371 11.51 20.26 30.06
N ASN A 372 10.39 20.46 29.36
CA ASN A 372 10.19 21.63 28.50
C ASN A 372 9.32 22.66 29.23
N PRO A 373 9.61 23.96 29.10
CA PRO A 373 8.76 24.99 29.68
C PRO A 373 7.38 24.97 28.99
N VAL A 374 6.32 25.10 29.80
CA VAL A 374 4.97 25.34 29.29
C VAL A 374 4.82 26.83 29.01
N LEU A 375 4.46 27.18 27.77
CA LEU A 375 4.35 28.57 27.33
C LEU A 375 2.89 28.89 26.96
N THR A 376 2.34 29.92 27.60
CA THR A 376 0.97 30.41 27.38
C THR A 376 0.91 31.93 27.43
N GLY A 377 -0.15 32.53 26.89
CA GLY A 377 -0.40 33.96 27.03
C GLY A 377 0.67 34.84 26.34
N PRO A 378 0.94 36.05 26.85
CA PRO A 378 1.93 36.96 26.26
C PRO A 378 3.35 36.38 26.17
N PHE A 379 3.75 35.52 27.12
CA PHE A 379 5.06 34.86 27.09
C PHE A 379 5.23 33.92 25.90
N LEU A 380 4.16 33.27 25.46
CA LEU A 380 4.17 32.44 24.25
C LEU A 380 4.46 33.27 23.00
N VAL A 381 3.87 34.47 22.90
CA VAL A 381 4.09 35.39 21.77
C VAL A 381 5.56 35.83 21.71
N VAL A 382 6.12 36.21 22.86
CA VAL A 382 7.53 36.59 22.95
C VAL A 382 8.45 35.42 22.61
N ALA A 383 8.16 34.23 23.14
CA ALA A 383 8.95 33.03 22.85
C ALA A 383 8.92 32.66 21.36
N ALA A 384 7.75 32.74 20.72
CA ALA A 384 7.61 32.51 19.28
C ALA A 384 8.46 33.50 18.47
N PHE A 385 8.43 34.79 18.81
CA PHE A 385 9.28 35.80 18.18
C PHE A 385 10.78 35.47 18.34
N LEU A 386 11.21 35.11 19.55
CA LEU A 386 12.61 34.75 19.80
C LEU A 386 13.04 33.50 19.02
N MET A 387 12.16 32.49 18.91
CA MET A 387 12.40 31.27 18.14
C MET A 387 12.55 31.54 16.64
N GLU A 388 11.75 32.45 16.08
CA GLU A 388 11.83 32.81 14.65
C GLU A 388 13.15 33.53 14.32
N TRP A 389 13.53 34.53 15.14
CA TRP A 389 14.60 35.47 14.80
C TRP A 389 15.96 35.17 15.42
N ILE A 390 16.04 34.41 16.52
CA ILE A 390 17.29 34.14 17.23
C ILE A 390 17.67 32.68 17.09
N ARG A 391 18.57 32.41 16.13
CA ARG A 391 19.07 31.07 15.80
C ARG A 391 19.54 30.27 17.02
N PHE A 392 20.35 30.87 17.90
CA PHE A 392 20.90 30.18 19.08
C PHE A 392 19.81 29.69 20.05
N ILE A 393 18.76 30.48 20.28
CA ILE A 393 17.63 30.09 21.14
C ILE A 393 16.91 28.89 20.54
N ARG A 394 16.68 28.94 19.23
CA ARG A 394 16.03 27.85 18.50
C ARG A 394 16.83 26.56 18.50
N GLU A 395 18.15 26.64 18.30
CA GLU A 395 19.05 25.48 18.40
C GLU A 395 19.06 24.91 19.84
N ALA A 396 19.11 25.76 20.86
CA ALA A 396 19.04 25.32 22.25
C ALA A 396 17.71 24.62 22.57
N ALA A 397 16.58 25.13 22.08
CA ALA A 397 15.27 24.50 22.23
C ALA A 397 15.19 23.15 21.50
N TRP A 398 15.74 23.06 20.28
CA TRP A 398 15.83 21.81 19.51
C TRP A 398 16.67 20.75 20.24
N HIS A 399 17.79 21.14 20.85
CA HIS A 399 18.59 20.27 21.70
C HIS A 399 17.87 19.87 23.00
N ASN A 400 17.13 20.78 23.62
CA ASN A 400 16.37 20.50 24.85
C ASN A 400 15.21 19.51 24.58
N ALA A 401 14.58 19.60 23.41
CA ALA A 401 13.55 18.66 22.96
C ALA A 401 14.07 17.22 22.79
N GLY A 402 15.40 17.01 22.83
CA GLY A 402 16.02 15.69 22.74
C GLY A 402 16.26 15.20 21.31
N PHE A 403 16.03 16.04 20.30
CA PHE A 403 16.22 15.65 18.90
C PHE A 403 17.67 15.29 18.56
N SER A 404 18.66 15.90 19.22
CA SER A 404 20.07 15.52 19.09
C SER A 404 20.41 14.13 19.62
N ASP A 405 19.56 13.54 20.46
CA ASP A 405 19.87 12.30 21.14
C ASP A 405 19.84 11.10 20.19
N LEU A 406 19.23 11.24 19.00
CA LEU A 406 19.34 10.24 17.91
C LEU A 406 20.79 9.95 17.51
N ARG A 407 21.71 10.90 17.73
CA ARG A 407 23.16 10.71 17.47
C ARG A 407 23.77 9.63 18.35
N LYS A 408 23.18 9.35 19.52
CA LYS A 408 23.61 8.26 20.41
C LYS A 408 23.42 6.88 19.76
N LEU A 409 22.48 6.76 18.82
CA LEU A 409 22.17 5.53 18.09
C LEU A 409 23.08 5.29 16.87
N LEU A 410 24.06 6.16 16.62
CA LEU A 410 24.93 6.04 15.45
C LEU A 410 25.54 4.65 15.31
N PRO A 411 26.08 4.00 16.36
CA PRO A 411 26.66 2.65 16.26
C PRO A 411 25.67 1.60 15.74
N ASP A 412 24.41 1.66 16.18
CA ASP A 412 23.34 0.73 15.79
C ASP A 412 22.81 1.01 14.37
N LEU A 413 22.92 2.26 13.91
CA LEU A 413 22.37 2.72 12.62
C LEU A 413 23.40 2.77 11.48
N MET A 414 24.69 2.53 11.74
CA MET A 414 25.75 2.67 10.72
C MET A 414 25.45 1.86 9.45
N ASN A 415 25.01 0.61 9.61
CA ASN A 415 24.78 -0.34 8.51
C ASN A 415 23.31 -0.43 8.08
N ILE A 416 22.45 0.48 8.56
CA ILE A 416 21.05 0.55 8.17
C ILE A 416 20.91 1.61 7.09
N GLU A 417 20.25 1.27 5.98
CA GLU A 417 19.90 2.22 4.93
C GLU A 417 18.69 3.07 5.35
N PRO A 418 18.65 4.37 5.03
CA PRO A 418 17.51 5.23 5.36
C PRO A 418 16.29 4.87 4.51
N ARG A 419 15.11 4.91 5.14
CA ARG A 419 13.82 4.77 4.44
C ARG A 419 12.98 6.04 4.63
N TYR A 420 12.88 6.82 3.56
CA TYR A 420 12.17 8.11 3.56
C TYR A 420 10.66 8.00 3.37
N ASP A 421 10.22 6.99 2.62
CA ASP A 421 8.81 6.74 2.32
C ASP A 421 8.42 5.37 2.89
N PRO A 422 7.47 5.31 3.85
CA PRO A 422 7.02 4.05 4.44
C PRO A 422 5.96 3.32 3.60
N THR A 423 5.65 3.78 2.38
CA THR A 423 4.64 3.18 1.50
C THR A 423 4.94 1.72 1.17
N ILE A 424 3.98 0.85 1.46
CA ILE A 424 3.96 -0.57 1.12
C ILE A 424 2.72 -0.85 0.27
N ILE A 425 2.91 -1.29 -0.96
CA ILE A 425 1.80 -1.50 -1.92
C ILE A 425 1.56 -3.00 -2.09
N PRO A 426 0.32 -3.50 -1.93
CA PRO A 426 0.03 -4.90 -2.21
C PRO A 426 0.09 -5.14 -3.72
N LEU A 427 0.76 -6.21 -4.13
CA LEU A 427 0.86 -6.61 -5.54
C LEU A 427 -0.39 -7.41 -5.94
N PRO A 428 -1.06 -7.07 -7.06
CA PRO A 428 -2.27 -7.76 -7.51
C PRO A 428 -2.01 -9.23 -7.86
N ILE A 429 -2.96 -10.08 -7.47
CA ILE A 429 -2.85 -11.55 -7.47
C ILE A 429 -3.13 -12.17 -8.86
N SER A 430 -3.88 -11.50 -9.75
CA SER A 430 -4.02 -11.85 -11.17
C SER A 430 -4.69 -10.74 -12.00
N GLN A 431 -4.50 -10.73 -13.32
CA GLN A 431 -5.24 -9.85 -14.24
C GLN A 431 -6.74 -10.21 -14.31
N SER A 432 -7.10 -11.47 -14.02
CA SER A 432 -8.49 -11.93 -13.92
C SER A 432 -9.22 -11.39 -12.69
N GLU A 433 -8.56 -11.02 -11.59
CA GLU A 433 -9.21 -10.34 -10.45
C GLU A 433 -9.28 -8.82 -10.64
N VAL A 434 -8.41 -8.26 -11.48
CA VAL A 434 -8.49 -6.86 -11.93
C VAL A 434 -9.62 -6.69 -12.96
N GLU A 435 -9.83 -7.69 -13.83
CA GLU A 435 -10.88 -7.70 -14.88
C GLU A 435 -12.21 -8.31 -14.41
N ALA A 436 -12.19 -9.29 -13.49
CA ALA A 436 -13.37 -9.78 -12.78
C ALA A 436 -13.50 -9.01 -11.46
N GLY A 437 -14.03 -7.79 -11.55
CA GLY A 437 -14.79 -7.21 -10.45
C GLY A 437 -16.02 -8.06 -10.14
N GLY A 438 -15.82 -9.27 -9.62
CA GLY A 438 -16.86 -10.01 -8.91
C GLY A 438 -17.35 -9.17 -7.74
N GLU A 439 -18.61 -9.35 -7.34
CA GLU A 439 -19.28 -8.52 -6.32
C GLU A 439 -18.34 -8.16 -5.16
N ARG A 440 -18.17 -6.85 -4.92
CA ARG A 440 -17.52 -6.34 -3.71
C ARG A 440 -18.22 -7.00 -2.51
N VAL A 441 -17.53 -7.89 -1.82
CA VAL A 441 -18.03 -8.40 -0.53
C VAL A 441 -17.77 -7.31 0.50
N SER A 442 -18.78 -6.47 0.70
CA SER A 442 -18.77 -5.44 1.73
C SER A 442 -18.71 -6.08 3.11
N LEU A 443 -18.01 -5.46 4.05
CA LEU A 443 -18.08 -5.83 5.48
C LEU A 443 -19.37 -5.28 6.13
N LEU A 444 -20.19 -4.52 5.41
CA LEU A 444 -21.51 -4.11 5.87
C LEU A 444 -22.39 -5.35 6.08
N GLY A 445 -23.10 -5.40 7.20
CA GLY A 445 -23.93 -6.54 7.58
C GLY A 445 -23.18 -7.73 8.19
N HIS A 446 -21.85 -7.66 8.38
CA HIS A 446 -21.06 -8.73 9.04
C HIS A 446 -21.54 -9.04 10.46
N ASN A 447 -22.30 -8.12 11.08
CA ASN A 447 -22.88 -8.24 12.42
C ASN A 447 -24.40 -8.05 12.47
N ALA A 448 -25.14 -8.49 11.42
CA ALA A 448 -26.61 -8.56 11.47
C ALA A 448 -27.14 -9.38 12.69
N LEU A 449 -26.28 -10.18 13.34
CA LEU A 449 -26.60 -10.95 14.55
C LEU A 449 -26.59 -10.12 15.87
N THR A 450 -26.05 -8.90 15.89
CA THR A 450 -26.08 -8.00 17.06
C THR A 450 -27.14 -6.89 16.99
N GLN A 451 -27.94 -6.82 15.91
CA GLN A 451 -28.97 -5.79 15.66
C GLN A 451 -30.17 -5.81 16.65
N GLY A 452 -30.12 -6.56 17.75
CA GLY A 452 -31.23 -6.67 18.69
C GLY A 452 -31.32 -5.56 19.74
N GLN A 453 -30.22 -4.87 20.08
CA GLN A 453 -30.20 -3.89 21.17
C GLN A 453 -29.20 -2.76 20.87
N ASN A 454 -29.68 -1.61 20.40
CA ASN A 454 -28.96 -0.33 20.45
C ASN A 454 -29.47 0.45 21.68
N PRO A 455 -29.09 0.07 22.91
CA PRO A 455 -29.67 0.65 24.13
C PRO A 455 -29.40 2.15 24.24
N LEU A 456 -28.33 2.64 23.60
CA LEU A 456 -27.95 4.04 23.62
C LEU A 456 -28.71 4.87 22.59
N LYS A 457 -29.35 4.30 21.56
CA LYS A 457 -29.88 5.04 20.40
C LYS A 457 -28.81 5.97 19.78
N LEU A 458 -27.64 5.42 19.46
CA LEU A 458 -26.66 6.09 18.60
C LEU A 458 -27.00 5.72 17.16
N TYR A 459 -27.27 6.71 16.30
CA TYR A 459 -27.78 6.42 14.95
C TYR A 459 -26.64 6.13 13.98
N SER A 460 -26.61 4.91 13.47
CA SER A 460 -25.69 4.41 12.45
C SER A 460 -26.11 4.86 11.05
N VAL A 461 -25.21 4.73 10.07
CA VAL A 461 -25.55 4.85 8.63
C VAL A 461 -26.73 3.95 8.23
N ALA A 462 -26.85 2.76 8.83
CA ALA A 462 -27.92 1.82 8.54
C ALA A 462 -29.27 2.30 9.10
N ASP A 463 -29.28 2.95 10.26
CA ASP A 463 -30.49 3.54 10.85
C ASP A 463 -31.03 4.66 9.96
N TYR A 464 -30.18 5.61 9.54
CA TYR A 464 -30.56 6.67 8.60
C TYR A 464 -31.16 6.10 7.32
N ARG A 465 -30.48 5.13 6.71
CA ARG A 465 -30.94 4.45 5.50
C ARG A 465 -32.28 3.75 5.70
N ALA A 466 -32.48 3.06 6.83
CA ALA A 466 -33.74 2.37 7.12
C ALA A 466 -34.92 3.35 7.24
N MET A 467 -34.71 4.51 7.88
CA MET A 467 -35.72 5.57 7.97
C MET A 467 -36.03 6.19 6.60
N TYR A 468 -35.03 6.38 5.74
CA TYR A 468 -35.23 6.91 4.39
C TYR A 468 -35.94 5.91 3.46
N LEU A 469 -35.62 4.63 3.55
CA LEU A 469 -36.28 3.57 2.77
C LEU A 469 -37.74 3.35 3.18
N SER A 470 -38.05 3.46 4.46
CA SER A 470 -39.43 3.34 4.98
C SER A 470 -40.26 4.60 4.74
N GLY A 471 -39.62 5.73 4.46
CA GLY A 471 -40.26 7.04 4.35
C GLY A 471 -40.63 7.66 5.70
N GLU A 472 -40.14 7.12 6.81
CA GLU A 472 -40.34 7.70 8.15
C GLU A 472 -39.74 9.11 8.25
N LEU A 473 -38.58 9.31 7.62
CA LEU A 473 -37.92 10.60 7.45
C LEU A 473 -37.33 10.68 6.04
N THR A 474 -37.05 11.89 5.59
CA THR A 474 -36.26 12.14 4.38
C THR A 474 -34.88 12.72 4.71
N PRO A 475 -33.88 12.59 3.81
CA PRO A 475 -32.62 13.31 3.93
C PRO A 475 -32.80 14.82 4.12
N THR A 476 -33.81 15.41 3.48
CA THR A 476 -34.13 16.84 3.63
C THR A 476 -34.61 17.19 5.04
N ASP A 477 -35.45 16.35 5.66
CA ASP A 477 -35.92 16.57 7.04
C ASP A 477 -34.75 16.57 8.03
N VAL A 478 -33.83 15.60 7.86
CA VAL A 478 -32.64 15.48 8.70
C VAL A 478 -31.72 16.69 8.56
N VAL A 479 -31.43 17.13 7.33
CA VAL A 479 -30.58 18.31 7.10
C VAL A 479 -31.21 19.58 7.67
N ARG A 480 -32.52 19.77 7.53
CA ARG A 480 -33.24 20.93 8.11
C ARG A 480 -33.18 20.95 9.63
N ALA A 481 -33.24 19.78 10.27
CA ALA A 481 -33.07 19.68 11.73
C ALA A 481 -31.64 19.99 12.20
N ILE A 482 -30.62 19.70 11.38
CA ILE A 482 -29.21 19.95 11.71
C ILE A 482 -28.85 21.43 11.58
N LEU A 483 -29.26 22.10 10.48
CA LEU A 483 -28.78 23.44 10.12
C LEU A 483 -28.87 24.48 11.26
N PRO A 484 -29.97 24.59 12.04
CA PRO A 484 -30.06 25.56 13.13
C PRO A 484 -29.06 25.33 14.28
N LEU A 485 -28.52 24.11 14.43
CA LEU A 485 -27.52 23.80 15.45
C LEU A 485 -26.12 24.28 15.10
N ILE A 486 -25.82 24.43 13.81
CA ILE A 486 -24.45 24.56 13.30
C ILE A 486 -24.18 25.90 12.60
N ARG A 487 -25.24 26.59 12.17
CA ARG A 487 -25.13 27.88 11.47
C ARG A 487 -24.60 28.99 12.37
N ARG A 488 -23.80 29.90 11.79
CA ARG A 488 -23.24 31.09 12.46
C ARG A 488 -23.96 32.39 12.10
N ASP A 489 -24.71 32.38 11.02
CA ASP A 489 -25.32 33.55 10.37
C ASP A 489 -26.74 33.89 10.88
N GLY A 490 -27.24 33.16 11.88
CA GLY A 490 -28.49 33.49 12.59
C GLY A 490 -28.32 34.63 13.60
N SER A 491 -29.44 35.12 14.15
CA SER A 491 -29.45 36.14 15.21
C SER A 491 -28.72 35.71 16.49
N GLN A 492 -28.65 34.40 16.73
CA GLN A 492 -27.75 33.75 17.67
C GLN A 492 -27.05 32.61 16.93
N PRO A 493 -25.73 32.45 17.05
CA PRO A 493 -25.04 31.29 16.51
C PRO A 493 -25.62 29.99 17.10
N GLY A 494 -25.73 28.96 16.26
CA GLY A 494 -26.16 27.64 16.69
C GLY A 494 -25.23 27.08 17.77
N LYS A 495 -25.78 26.29 18.69
CA LYS A 495 -25.08 25.72 19.86
C LYS A 495 -23.75 25.03 19.51
N HIS A 496 -23.66 24.42 18.33
CA HIS A 496 -22.51 23.62 17.89
C HIS A 496 -21.68 24.30 16.79
N SER A 497 -21.99 25.55 16.44
CA SER A 497 -21.35 26.25 15.31
C SER A 497 -19.83 26.41 15.43
N ILE A 498 -19.29 26.33 16.65
CA ILE A 498 -17.86 26.44 16.94
C ILE A 498 -17.04 25.32 16.27
N ALA A 499 -17.63 24.14 16.08
CA ALA A 499 -16.97 23.00 15.43
C ALA A 499 -17.01 23.05 13.89
N TRP A 500 -17.75 24.01 13.30
CA TRP A 500 -17.94 24.14 11.86
C TRP A 500 -17.23 25.38 11.36
N ARG A 501 -16.37 25.23 10.34
CA ARG A 501 -15.58 26.31 9.76
C ARG A 501 -16.35 27.04 8.66
N GLU A 502 -16.94 26.29 7.73
CA GLU A 502 -17.67 26.85 6.59
C GLU A 502 -18.86 25.97 6.23
N LEU A 503 -19.97 26.61 5.86
CA LEU A 503 -21.23 25.99 5.44
C LEU A 503 -21.74 26.70 4.18
N GLN A 504 -22.26 25.94 3.21
CA GLN A 504 -22.98 26.49 2.06
C GLN A 504 -24.41 25.94 2.05
N VAL A 505 -25.29 26.63 2.78
CA VAL A 505 -26.65 26.19 3.09
C VAL A 505 -27.42 25.75 1.85
N ASP A 506 -27.40 26.55 0.78
CA ASP A 506 -28.15 26.26 -0.44
C ASP A 506 -27.65 24.98 -1.14
N ARG A 507 -26.33 24.77 -1.17
CA ARG A 507 -25.71 23.55 -1.71
C ARG A 507 -26.09 22.32 -0.87
N ILE A 508 -26.04 22.45 0.45
CA ILE A 508 -26.35 21.35 1.39
C ILE A 508 -27.83 20.94 1.25
N LEU A 509 -28.75 21.92 1.22
CA LEU A 509 -30.18 21.67 1.03
C LEU A 509 -30.47 21.04 -0.32
N LYS A 510 -29.84 21.54 -1.39
CA LYS A 510 -30.00 20.96 -2.73
C LYS A 510 -29.56 19.50 -2.78
N ALA A 511 -28.40 19.17 -2.22
CA ALA A 511 -27.93 17.77 -2.15
C ALA A 511 -28.89 16.87 -1.36
N ALA A 512 -29.48 17.41 -0.28
CA ALA A 512 -30.50 16.70 0.50
C ALA A 512 -31.79 16.47 -0.29
N GLU A 513 -32.27 17.47 -1.02
CA GLU A 513 -33.45 17.37 -1.89
C GLU A 513 -33.24 16.36 -3.04
N GLU A 514 -32.05 16.35 -3.65
CA GLU A 514 -31.68 15.37 -4.67
C GLU A 514 -31.66 13.94 -4.12
N SER A 515 -31.13 13.74 -2.91
CA SER A 515 -31.17 12.43 -2.22
C SER A 515 -32.61 12.03 -1.86
N THR A 516 -33.41 12.95 -1.30
CA THR A 516 -34.83 12.72 -1.02
C THR A 516 -35.58 12.27 -2.27
N LEU A 517 -35.32 12.89 -3.43
CA LEU A 517 -35.92 12.50 -4.70
C LEU A 517 -35.50 11.09 -5.14
N ARG A 518 -34.22 10.73 -4.96
CA ARG A 518 -33.73 9.37 -5.23
C ARG A 518 -34.46 8.32 -4.40
N TYR A 519 -34.62 8.54 -3.08
CA TYR A 519 -35.38 7.65 -2.22
C TYR A 519 -36.86 7.57 -2.62
N LYS A 520 -37.51 8.71 -2.89
CA LYS A 520 -38.91 8.77 -3.36
C LYS A 520 -39.13 7.97 -4.65
N ASN A 521 -38.14 7.96 -5.54
CA ASN A 521 -38.19 7.23 -6.82
C ASN A 521 -37.73 5.77 -6.69
N GLY A 522 -37.35 5.29 -5.49
CA GLY A 522 -36.83 3.94 -5.29
C GLY A 522 -35.45 3.70 -5.90
N GLN A 523 -34.64 4.75 -6.06
CA GLN A 523 -33.32 4.73 -6.69
C GLN A 523 -32.19 5.28 -5.79
N PRO A 524 -32.05 4.83 -4.52
CA PRO A 524 -30.93 5.25 -3.69
C PRO A 524 -29.59 4.71 -4.24
N ILE A 525 -28.52 5.50 -4.12
CA ILE A 525 -27.18 5.18 -4.65
C ILE A 525 -26.55 4.01 -3.88
N GLY A 526 -26.66 4.00 -2.56
CA GLY A 526 -25.99 3.01 -1.72
C GLY A 526 -26.19 3.25 -0.23
N PRO A 527 -25.39 2.60 0.64
CA PRO A 527 -25.48 2.70 2.10
C PRO A 527 -25.35 4.12 2.66
N LEU A 528 -24.63 5.00 1.96
CA LEU A 528 -24.36 6.38 2.38
C LEU A 528 -25.29 7.42 1.76
N ASP A 529 -26.21 7.03 0.85
CA ASP A 529 -27.08 8.01 0.18
C ASP A 529 -27.96 8.73 1.19
N GLY A 530 -27.84 10.07 1.23
CA GLY A 530 -28.59 10.94 2.12
C GLY A 530 -28.08 11.00 3.55
N VAL A 531 -27.01 10.27 3.87
CA VAL A 531 -26.42 10.29 5.22
C VAL A 531 -25.68 11.63 5.42
N PRO A 532 -25.96 12.36 6.52
CA PRO A 532 -25.23 13.57 6.83
C PRO A 532 -23.77 13.26 7.19
N SER A 533 -22.83 13.93 6.54
CA SER A 533 -21.39 13.73 6.70
C SER A 533 -20.66 15.06 6.65
N SER A 534 -19.36 15.07 6.90
CA SER A 534 -18.59 16.31 6.87
C SER A 534 -17.09 16.02 6.75
N ILE A 535 -16.30 17.03 6.38
CA ILE A 535 -14.87 16.89 6.10
C ILE A 535 -14.08 17.90 6.93
N LYS A 536 -12.90 17.50 7.39
CA LYS A 536 -11.96 18.40 8.04
C LYS A 536 -11.53 19.53 7.09
N ASP A 537 -11.14 20.67 7.66
CA ASP A 537 -10.77 21.85 6.89
C ASP A 537 -9.51 21.70 6.00
N ASP A 538 -8.74 20.61 6.15
CA ASP A 538 -7.57 20.26 5.33
C ASP A 538 -7.88 19.35 4.12
N TYR A 539 -9.14 19.32 3.71
CA TYR A 539 -9.58 18.69 2.47
C TYR A 539 -10.04 19.76 1.49
N ASP A 540 -9.45 19.81 0.31
CA ASP A 540 -9.96 20.67 -0.76
C ASP A 540 -11.34 20.20 -1.24
N TYR A 541 -12.24 21.17 -1.42
CA TYR A 541 -13.62 20.93 -1.84
C TYR A 541 -14.11 22.13 -2.65
N ASP A 542 -14.40 21.91 -3.94
CA ASP A 542 -14.67 22.99 -4.89
C ASP A 542 -15.76 23.94 -4.36
N GLY A 543 -15.47 25.23 -4.42
CA GLY A 543 -16.37 26.29 -3.95
C GLY A 543 -16.25 26.62 -2.47
N TYR A 544 -15.55 25.83 -1.66
CA TYR A 544 -15.25 26.12 -0.25
C TYR A 544 -13.82 26.62 -0.09
N ALA A 545 -13.55 27.41 0.95
CA ALA A 545 -12.19 27.71 1.37
C ALA A 545 -11.53 26.47 2.00
N THR A 546 -10.20 26.43 1.95
CA THR A 546 -9.36 25.46 2.67
C THR A 546 -8.40 26.25 3.53
N SER A 547 -8.75 26.44 4.81
CA SER A 547 -8.02 27.37 5.67
C SER A 547 -6.88 26.73 6.45
N LEU A 548 -6.86 25.39 6.50
CA LEU A 548 -5.95 24.58 7.33
C LEU A 548 -6.02 24.99 8.81
N GLY A 549 -7.18 25.48 9.25
CA GLY A 549 -7.38 26.07 10.57
C GLY A 549 -6.69 27.43 10.78
N SER A 550 -6.06 28.02 9.76
CA SER A 550 -5.50 29.38 9.82
C SER A 550 -6.50 30.44 9.40
N ILE A 551 -6.14 31.72 9.43
CA ILE A 551 -6.97 32.81 8.90
C ILE A 551 -6.96 32.92 7.36
N ASN A 552 -5.99 32.30 6.70
CA ASN A 552 -5.78 32.39 5.26
C ASN A 552 -6.55 31.30 4.53
N ASP A 553 -6.79 31.52 3.23
CA ASP A 553 -7.33 30.51 2.32
C ASP A 553 -6.19 29.94 1.47
N TYR A 554 -6.07 28.61 1.46
CA TYR A 554 -5.07 27.84 0.73
C TYR A 554 -5.69 26.88 -0.28
N ALA A 555 -6.99 27.02 -0.58
CA ALA A 555 -7.63 26.21 -1.59
C ALA A 555 -6.87 26.33 -2.92
N GLU A 556 -6.51 25.19 -3.51
CA GLU A 556 -5.85 25.19 -4.81
C GLU A 556 -6.84 25.64 -5.90
N GLU A 557 -6.40 26.58 -6.73
CA GLU A 557 -7.12 26.92 -7.96
C GLU A 557 -7.07 25.73 -8.91
N ALA A 558 -8.23 25.28 -9.35
CA ALA A 558 -8.34 24.27 -10.38
C ALA A 558 -7.57 24.70 -11.64
N ALA A 559 -6.67 23.84 -12.14
CA ALA A 559 -6.15 24.00 -13.49
C ALA A 559 -7.31 23.95 -14.49
N ASP A 560 -7.32 24.85 -15.47
CA ASP A 560 -8.42 25.11 -16.43
C ASP A 560 -9.31 23.88 -16.72
N GLY A 561 -10.51 23.86 -16.13
CA GLY A 561 -11.56 22.85 -16.39
C GLY A 561 -11.48 21.56 -15.56
N THR A 562 -10.55 21.43 -14.62
CA THR A 562 -10.48 20.30 -13.67
C THR A 562 -11.06 20.69 -12.31
N SER A 563 -11.29 19.72 -11.42
CA SER A 563 -11.83 19.95 -10.07
C SER A 563 -10.72 19.79 -9.04
N SER A 564 -10.59 20.72 -8.08
CA SER A 564 -9.60 20.65 -7.00
C SER A 564 -10.12 19.90 -5.77
N THR A 565 -11.38 19.41 -5.82
CA THR A 565 -11.93 18.54 -4.78
C THR A 565 -11.05 17.31 -4.56
N SER A 566 -10.61 17.12 -3.31
CA SER A 566 -9.84 15.98 -2.84
C SER A 566 -10.50 14.65 -3.23
N TRP A 567 -9.72 13.66 -3.67
CA TRP A 567 -10.27 12.40 -4.18
C TRP A 567 -11.19 11.67 -3.19
N ALA A 568 -10.80 11.64 -1.90
CA ALA A 568 -11.62 11.04 -0.85
C ALA A 568 -12.98 11.77 -0.68
N VAL A 569 -13.01 13.09 -0.83
CA VAL A 569 -14.24 13.91 -0.77
C VAL A 569 -15.13 13.59 -1.95
N ARG A 570 -14.56 13.53 -3.16
CA ARG A 570 -15.28 13.15 -4.37
C ARG A 570 -15.91 11.77 -4.22
N LYS A 571 -15.17 10.79 -3.70
CA LYS A 571 -15.70 9.44 -3.48
C LYS A 571 -16.80 9.39 -2.42
N LEU A 572 -16.70 10.23 -1.40
CA LEU A 572 -17.77 10.38 -0.42
C LEU A 572 -19.03 11.00 -1.05
N GLU A 573 -18.92 12.07 -1.85
CA GLU A 573 -20.05 12.66 -2.59
C GLU A 573 -20.67 11.66 -3.60
N GLU A 574 -19.85 10.95 -4.36
CA GLU A 574 -20.28 9.93 -5.33
C GLU A 574 -21.07 8.78 -4.67
N SER A 575 -20.84 8.52 -3.38
CA SER A 575 -21.61 7.53 -2.60
C SER A 575 -23.00 8.02 -2.18
N GLY A 576 -23.32 9.28 -2.45
CA GLY A 576 -24.59 9.94 -2.10
C GLY A 576 -24.61 10.59 -0.71
N ALA A 577 -23.49 10.57 0.03
CA ALA A 577 -23.39 11.23 1.32
C ALA A 577 -23.55 12.75 1.18
N ILE A 578 -24.23 13.38 2.14
CA ILE A 578 -24.43 14.84 2.13
C ILE A 578 -23.33 15.47 2.96
N ILE A 579 -22.40 16.18 2.32
CA ILE A 579 -21.34 16.91 3.02
C ILE A 579 -21.90 18.23 3.54
N ILE A 580 -22.10 18.31 4.86
CA ILE A 580 -22.72 19.46 5.54
C ILE A 580 -21.75 20.65 5.63
N GLY A 581 -20.44 20.45 5.57
CA GLY A 581 -19.49 21.57 5.52
C GLY A 581 -18.05 21.19 5.83
N LYS A 582 -17.24 22.22 6.07
CA LYS A 582 -15.85 22.12 6.53
C LYS A 582 -15.82 22.18 8.05
N LEU A 583 -15.06 21.29 8.69
CA LEU A 583 -14.98 21.18 10.15
C LEU A 583 -13.69 21.74 10.73
N HIS A 584 -13.82 22.27 11.93
CA HIS A 584 -12.73 22.84 12.72
C HIS A 584 -11.52 21.90 12.85
N MET A 585 -10.31 22.47 12.89
CA MET A 585 -9.07 21.76 13.19
C MET A 585 -8.06 22.60 13.96
N HIS A 586 -7.09 21.93 14.58
CA HIS A 586 -5.87 22.60 15.04
C HIS A 586 -5.12 23.15 13.82
N GLU A 587 -4.65 24.40 13.87
CA GLU A 587 -4.01 25.06 12.75
C GLU A 587 -2.79 24.25 12.22
N TYR A 588 -2.75 24.00 10.90
CA TYR A 588 -1.81 23.11 10.17
C TYR A 588 -1.70 21.67 10.69
N GLY A 589 -2.57 21.30 11.62
CA GLY A 589 -2.50 20.02 12.31
C GLY A 589 -1.24 19.78 13.13
N LEU A 590 -0.60 20.84 13.63
CA LEU A 590 0.71 20.79 14.27
C LEU A 590 0.70 20.39 15.75
N ASP A 591 -0.46 20.27 16.39
CA ASP A 591 -0.58 19.78 17.77
C ASP A 591 -1.85 18.95 18.00
N THR A 592 -1.91 18.35 19.18
CA THR A 592 -2.82 17.27 19.57
C THR A 592 -3.96 17.71 20.48
N THR A 593 -4.13 19.03 20.69
CA THR A 593 -5.21 19.58 21.52
C THR A 593 -6.46 19.90 20.71
N GLY A 594 -6.30 20.41 19.49
CA GLY A 594 -7.41 21.06 18.79
C GLY A 594 -7.60 22.53 19.16
N ASN A 595 -6.74 23.12 19.99
CA ASN A 595 -6.75 24.55 20.30
C ASN A 595 -6.55 25.39 19.04
N ASN A 596 -7.39 26.41 18.85
CA ASN A 596 -7.29 27.34 17.73
C ASN A 596 -7.72 28.75 18.17
N PRO A 597 -6.77 29.66 18.40
CA PRO A 597 -7.07 31.03 18.82
C PRO A 597 -7.74 31.89 17.74
N HIS A 598 -7.59 31.52 16.46
CA HIS A 598 -8.16 32.29 15.35
C HIS A 598 -9.68 32.07 15.21
N HIS A 599 -10.11 30.82 15.33
CA HIS A 599 -11.51 30.43 15.08
C HIS A 599 -12.28 30.04 16.33
N GLY A 600 -11.60 30.05 17.50
CA GLY A 600 -12.10 29.51 18.75
C GLY A 600 -11.97 27.99 18.82
N THR A 601 -12.04 27.42 20.03
CA THR A 601 -11.76 26.00 20.26
C THR A 601 -13.02 25.24 20.69
N PRO A 602 -13.46 24.19 19.96
CA PRO A 602 -14.56 23.36 20.41
C PRO A 602 -14.15 22.57 21.68
N PRO A 603 -14.97 22.62 22.76
CA PRO A 603 -14.69 21.87 23.98
C PRO A 603 -14.96 20.37 23.79
N ASN A 604 -14.37 19.51 24.62
CA ASN A 604 -14.67 18.08 24.59
C ASN A 604 -16.17 17.82 24.92
N PRO A 605 -16.90 17.03 24.11
CA PRO A 605 -18.32 16.76 24.34
C PRO A 605 -18.66 16.12 25.70
N PHE A 606 -17.76 15.34 26.29
CA PHE A 606 -17.97 14.70 27.59
C PHE A 606 -17.60 15.60 28.77
N ASN A 607 -16.64 16.52 28.59
CA ASN A 607 -16.21 17.44 29.62
C ASN A 607 -15.71 18.78 29.03
N PRO A 608 -16.43 19.91 29.23
CA PRO A 608 -16.02 21.19 28.65
C PRO A 608 -14.71 21.77 29.19
N GLY A 609 -14.19 21.25 30.32
CA GLY A 609 -12.87 21.59 30.85
C GLY A 609 -11.71 20.86 30.16
N TYR A 610 -11.98 20.07 29.12
CA TYR A 610 -10.99 19.30 28.38
C TYR A 610 -11.02 19.64 26.89
N TYR A 611 -9.87 19.46 26.24
CA TYR A 611 -9.76 19.53 24.80
C TYR A 611 -10.40 18.30 24.12
N THR A 612 -10.91 18.51 22.91
CA THR A 612 -11.39 17.45 22.01
C THR A 612 -10.29 16.52 21.54
N GLY A 613 -9.03 16.93 21.66
CA GLY A 613 -7.91 16.29 20.98
C GLY A 613 -7.76 16.84 19.57
N GLY A 614 -6.60 16.61 18.98
CA GLY A 614 -6.23 17.23 17.72
C GLY A 614 -5.37 16.34 16.84
N SER A 615 -5.25 16.68 15.56
CA SER A 615 -5.77 17.92 14.98
C SER A 615 -7.20 17.89 14.44
N SER A 616 -7.84 16.71 14.31
CA SER A 616 -9.23 16.57 13.82
C SER A 616 -10.28 16.83 14.91
N SER A 617 -10.22 18.01 15.55
CA SER A 617 -11.10 18.37 16.66
C SER A 617 -12.58 18.53 16.26
N GLY A 618 -12.85 19.20 15.14
CA GLY A 618 -14.20 19.36 14.58
C GLY A 618 -14.85 18.03 14.19
N PRO A 619 -14.16 17.15 13.40
CA PRO A 619 -14.65 15.81 13.08
C PRO A 619 -15.05 14.98 14.30
N ALA A 620 -14.18 14.85 15.30
CA ALA A 620 -14.51 14.07 16.47
C ALA A 620 -15.63 14.70 17.30
N TYR A 621 -15.67 16.03 17.43
CA TYR A 621 -16.75 16.74 18.11
C TYR A 621 -18.11 16.53 17.44
N ALA A 622 -18.19 16.73 16.12
CA ALA A 622 -19.45 16.64 15.37
C ALA A 622 -20.04 15.23 15.41
N VAL A 623 -19.20 14.20 15.34
CA VAL A 623 -19.61 12.80 15.47
C VAL A 623 -20.03 12.48 16.91
N SER A 624 -19.20 12.85 17.88
CA SER A 624 -19.44 12.54 19.29
C SER A 624 -20.68 13.22 19.85
N SER A 625 -21.01 14.44 19.38
CA SER A 625 -22.22 15.17 19.78
C SER A 625 -23.50 14.68 19.10
N GLY A 626 -23.43 13.71 18.18
CA GLY A 626 -24.62 13.12 17.54
C GLY A 626 -25.20 13.93 16.40
N ILE A 627 -24.51 14.98 15.95
CA ILE A 627 -24.96 15.84 14.85
C ILE A 627 -24.86 15.11 13.51
N ILE A 628 -23.79 14.34 13.33
CA ILE A 628 -23.52 13.51 12.13
C ILE A 628 -22.96 12.14 12.55
N PRO A 629 -23.25 11.04 11.83
CA PRO A 629 -22.72 9.72 12.15
C PRO A 629 -21.25 9.51 11.76
N LEU A 630 -20.74 10.28 10.80
CA LEU A 630 -19.37 10.12 10.29
C LEU A 630 -18.77 11.43 9.76
N ALA A 631 -17.45 11.51 9.79
CA ALA A 631 -16.68 12.61 9.22
C ALA A 631 -15.30 12.14 8.73
N LEU A 632 -14.67 12.89 7.82
CA LEU A 632 -13.29 12.65 7.40
C LEU A 632 -12.32 13.53 8.19
N GLY A 633 -11.18 12.95 8.56
CA GLY A 633 -10.07 13.62 9.23
C GLY A 633 -8.72 13.24 8.63
N SER A 634 -7.62 13.73 9.21
CA SER A 634 -6.26 13.38 8.77
C SER A 634 -5.37 13.04 9.96
N ASP A 635 -4.36 12.20 9.76
CA ASP A 635 -3.54 11.61 10.84
C ASP A 635 -2.05 11.57 10.45
N GLY A 636 -1.26 12.52 10.97
CA GLY A 636 0.22 12.57 10.85
C GLY A 636 0.99 12.20 12.13
N GLY A 637 0.33 12.28 13.28
CA GLY A 637 0.86 11.92 14.59
C GLY A 637 -0.22 11.46 15.56
N GLY A 638 -1.30 10.86 15.04
CA GLY A 638 -2.49 10.49 15.81
C GLY A 638 -3.70 11.39 15.58
N SER A 639 -3.69 12.30 14.61
CA SER A 639 -4.72 13.33 14.46
C SER A 639 -6.13 12.83 14.10
N ILE A 640 -6.32 11.55 13.77
CA ILE A 640 -7.63 10.87 13.75
C ILE A 640 -7.86 10.16 15.09
N ARG A 641 -6.87 9.39 15.54
CA ARG A 641 -6.99 8.46 16.67
C ARG A 641 -7.06 9.15 18.04
N ILE A 642 -6.27 10.19 18.28
CA ILE A 642 -6.26 10.98 19.52
C ILE A 642 -7.64 11.64 19.75
N PRO A 643 -8.18 12.44 18.82
CA PRO A 643 -9.50 13.02 19.03
C PRO A 643 -10.61 11.96 19.04
N ALA A 644 -10.46 10.84 18.32
CA ALA A 644 -11.39 9.72 18.44
C ALA A 644 -11.40 9.10 19.86
N SER A 645 -10.22 8.94 20.48
CA SER A 645 -10.07 8.50 21.87
C SER A 645 -10.74 9.47 22.83
N TYR A 646 -10.36 10.76 22.77
CA TYR A 646 -10.86 11.78 23.71
C TYR A 646 -12.34 12.10 23.54
N CYS A 647 -12.94 11.87 22.37
CA CYS A 647 -14.37 12.10 22.13
C CYS A 647 -15.21 10.82 22.10
N SER A 648 -14.66 9.66 22.47
CA SER A 648 -15.38 8.37 22.52
C SER A 648 -16.02 7.94 21.18
N VAL A 649 -15.30 8.14 20.07
CA VAL A 649 -15.74 7.73 18.72
C VAL A 649 -14.72 6.76 18.09
N PHE A 650 -15.11 6.11 17.00
CA PHE A 650 -14.23 5.23 16.24
C PHE A 650 -13.41 6.05 15.25
N GLY A 651 -12.16 5.64 15.02
CA GLY A 651 -11.29 6.31 14.05
C GLY A 651 -10.33 5.32 13.41
N LEU A 652 -10.24 5.37 12.08
CA LEU A 652 -9.33 4.53 11.31
C LEU A 652 -8.24 5.41 10.68
N LYS A 653 -6.99 5.08 10.97
CA LYS A 653 -5.80 5.54 10.25
C LYS A 653 -5.44 4.45 9.23
N PRO A 654 -5.66 4.64 7.92
CA PRO A 654 -5.32 3.64 6.91
C PRO A 654 -3.81 3.50 6.69
N THR A 655 -3.38 2.47 5.97
CA THR A 655 -1.99 2.30 5.52
C THR A 655 -1.55 3.54 4.76
N HIS A 656 -0.28 3.93 4.93
CA HIS A 656 0.23 5.15 4.29
C HIS A 656 0.05 5.10 2.75
N ASN A 657 -0.46 6.19 2.18
CA ASN A 657 -0.85 6.32 0.76
C ASN A 657 -2.00 5.42 0.27
N ARG A 658 -2.68 4.64 1.13
CA ARG A 658 -3.90 3.89 0.76
C ARG A 658 -4.98 4.83 0.21
N ILE A 659 -5.15 5.96 0.88
CA ILE A 659 -6.01 7.07 0.43
C ILE A 659 -5.08 8.19 0.00
N THR A 660 -5.24 8.64 -1.24
CA THR A 660 -4.44 9.74 -1.78
C THR A 660 -5.01 11.09 -1.35
N CYS A 661 -4.13 12.05 -1.07
CA CYS A 661 -4.51 13.45 -0.85
C CYS A 661 -4.77 14.21 -2.16
N TRP A 662 -4.44 13.63 -3.31
CA TRP A 662 -4.57 14.28 -4.62
C TRP A 662 -6.02 14.72 -4.91
N PRO A 663 -6.26 15.84 -5.61
CA PRO A 663 -5.28 16.81 -6.14
C PRO A 663 -4.61 17.69 -5.08
N GLY A 664 -5.19 17.80 -3.89
CA GLY A 664 -4.69 18.65 -2.82
C GLY A 664 -3.28 18.28 -2.29
N PRO A 665 -2.61 19.23 -1.62
CA PRO A 665 -1.26 19.05 -1.14
C PRO A 665 -1.20 18.06 0.03
N ASN A 666 -0.15 17.23 0.06
CA ASN A 666 0.12 16.40 1.24
C ASN A 666 0.90 17.19 2.29
N HIS A 667 0.22 17.60 3.37
CA HIS A 667 0.81 18.45 4.40
C HIS A 667 1.93 17.79 5.24
N SER A 668 2.03 16.45 5.26
CA SER A 668 3.21 15.78 5.82
C SER A 668 3.45 14.50 5.03
N PRO A 669 4.22 14.60 3.93
CA PRO A 669 4.27 13.58 2.90
C PRO A 669 4.77 12.22 3.38
N THR A 670 5.53 12.16 4.47
CA THR A 670 6.10 10.89 4.96
C THR A 670 5.38 10.29 6.16
N CYS A 671 4.39 10.99 6.74
CA CYS A 671 3.73 10.56 8.00
C CYS A 671 2.20 10.68 7.98
N ALA A 672 1.65 11.62 7.23
CA ALA A 672 0.21 11.90 7.20
C ALA A 672 -0.56 10.96 6.27
N VAL A 673 -1.81 10.71 6.65
CA VAL A 673 -2.83 10.04 5.83
C VAL A 673 -4.18 10.71 6.04
N GLN A 674 -5.10 10.46 5.13
CA GLN A 674 -6.53 10.76 5.26
C GLN A 674 -7.28 9.51 5.78
N GLY A 675 -8.39 9.69 6.49
CA GLY A 675 -9.17 8.57 7.02
C GLY A 675 -10.47 8.98 7.74
N PRO A 676 -11.36 8.02 8.04
CA PRO A 676 -12.67 8.31 8.61
C PRO A 676 -12.69 8.28 10.15
N LEU A 677 -13.62 9.04 10.71
CA LEU A 677 -14.12 8.93 12.08
C LEU A 677 -15.62 8.64 12.02
N ALA A 678 -16.12 7.80 12.93
CA ALA A 678 -17.53 7.45 12.95
C ALA A 678 -18.05 7.08 14.35
N ILE A 679 -19.38 7.12 14.51
CA ILE A 679 -20.04 6.83 15.78
C ILE A 679 -20.05 5.34 16.14
N ASP A 680 -19.92 4.46 15.15
CA ASP A 680 -19.89 3.00 15.25
C ASP A 680 -19.03 2.38 14.13
N MET A 681 -18.82 1.07 14.21
CA MET A 681 -18.04 0.35 13.21
C MET A 681 -18.73 0.25 11.85
N GLU A 682 -20.06 0.13 11.80
CA GLU A 682 -20.80 0.02 10.54
C GLU A 682 -20.64 1.29 9.69
N SER A 683 -20.76 2.45 10.33
CA SER A 683 -20.54 3.77 9.74
C SER A 683 -19.07 3.99 9.35
N LEU A 684 -18.12 3.50 10.16
CA LEU A 684 -16.69 3.57 9.87
C LEU A 684 -16.32 2.74 8.62
N VAL A 685 -16.85 1.53 8.52
CA VAL A 685 -16.69 0.63 7.37
C VAL A 685 -17.30 1.26 6.13
N ALA A 686 -18.54 1.76 6.20
CA ALA A 686 -19.20 2.42 5.08
C ALA A 686 -18.37 3.59 4.55
N ALA A 687 -17.86 4.44 5.44
CA ALA A 687 -17.01 5.55 5.07
C ALA A 687 -15.69 5.08 4.43
N TYR A 688 -15.01 4.11 5.04
CA TYR A 688 -13.74 3.58 4.52
C TYR A 688 -13.90 2.94 3.14
N GLU A 689 -14.91 2.08 2.95
CA GLU A 689 -15.17 1.42 1.66
C GLU A 689 -15.43 2.43 0.54
N ALA A 690 -16.08 3.56 0.84
CA ALA A 690 -16.27 4.64 -0.13
C ALA A 690 -14.95 5.32 -0.49
N ILE A 691 -14.18 5.77 0.50
CA ILE A 691 -13.00 6.64 0.27
C ILE A 691 -11.72 5.88 -0.10
N ALA A 692 -11.66 4.56 0.15
CA ALA A 692 -10.48 3.74 -0.14
C ALA A 692 -10.38 3.26 -1.60
N GLU A 693 -11.31 3.70 -2.45
CA GLU A 693 -11.20 3.51 -3.89
C GLU A 693 -9.93 4.22 -4.41
N PRO A 694 -8.96 3.49 -4.98
CA PRO A 694 -7.70 4.09 -5.39
C PRO A 694 -7.92 5.06 -6.55
N HIS A 695 -7.24 6.21 -6.51
CA HIS A 695 -7.20 7.11 -7.65
C HIS A 695 -6.40 6.46 -8.80
N PRO A 696 -6.77 6.65 -10.09
CA PRO A 696 -6.09 6.02 -11.23
C PRO A 696 -4.58 6.30 -11.35
N SER A 697 -4.08 7.39 -10.75
CA SER A 697 -2.65 7.71 -10.71
C SER A 697 -1.88 6.99 -9.59
N THR A 698 -2.57 6.31 -8.68
CA THR A 698 -1.95 5.59 -7.57
C THR A 698 -1.63 4.16 -7.96
N GLN A 699 -0.61 3.58 -7.34
CA GLN A 699 -0.19 2.20 -7.58
C GLN A 699 -0.96 1.18 -6.74
N TYR A 700 -1.83 1.64 -5.84
CA TYR A 700 -2.63 0.76 -4.99
C TYR A 700 -3.70 0.04 -5.82
N PRO A 701 -3.82 -1.29 -5.70
CA PRO A 701 -4.92 -2.01 -6.35
C PRO A 701 -6.25 -1.61 -5.71
N PRO A 702 -7.38 -1.83 -6.43
CA PRO A 702 -8.72 -1.69 -5.87
C PRO A 702 -8.84 -2.41 -4.53
N LEU A 703 -9.63 -1.82 -3.62
CA LEU A 703 -9.87 -2.41 -2.31
C LEU A 703 -10.47 -3.81 -2.50
N ASN A 704 -9.79 -4.82 -1.95
CA ASN A 704 -10.31 -6.17 -1.86
C ASN A 704 -10.40 -6.56 -0.38
N LEU A 705 -11.62 -6.54 0.17
CA LEU A 705 -11.91 -6.95 1.55
C LEU A 705 -12.26 -8.45 1.65
N GLN A 706 -12.00 -9.23 0.60
CA GLN A 706 -12.18 -10.69 0.65
C GLN A 706 -11.46 -11.29 1.86
N PRO A 707 -11.96 -12.41 2.39
CA PRO A 707 -11.30 -13.09 3.49
C PRO A 707 -9.86 -13.45 3.10
N SER A 708 -8.91 -12.75 3.71
CA SER A 708 -7.57 -13.26 3.96
C SER A 708 -7.66 -14.66 4.60
N PRO A 709 -6.59 -15.50 4.55
CA PRO A 709 -6.53 -16.70 5.41
C PRO A 709 -6.96 -16.35 6.85
N PRO A 710 -7.54 -17.30 7.60
CA PRO A 710 -8.30 -17.03 8.82
C PRO A 710 -7.60 -16.00 9.71
N VAL A 711 -8.31 -14.92 10.03
CA VAL A 711 -7.79 -13.82 10.87
C VAL A 711 -7.25 -14.44 12.15
N THR A 712 -5.93 -14.42 12.29
CA THR A 712 -5.25 -14.85 13.50
C THR A 712 -5.63 -13.87 14.60
N LYS A 713 -6.37 -14.34 15.60
CA LYS A 713 -6.80 -13.53 16.75
C LYS A 713 -5.65 -13.38 17.76
N VAL A 714 -4.54 -12.78 17.33
CA VAL A 714 -3.31 -12.64 18.12
C VAL A 714 -3.06 -11.16 18.45
N LEU A 715 -2.92 -10.86 19.73
CA LEU A 715 -2.71 -9.52 20.28
C LEU A 715 -1.29 -9.42 20.86
N GLY A 716 -0.41 -8.68 20.20
CA GLY A 716 0.93 -8.38 20.69
C GLY A 716 0.93 -7.18 21.64
N ILE A 717 1.45 -7.36 22.86
CA ILE A 717 1.60 -6.27 23.84
C ILE A 717 3.07 -6.11 24.22
N TYR A 718 3.58 -4.88 24.12
CA TYR A 718 4.88 -4.50 24.69
C TYR A 718 4.68 -3.89 26.08
N ASP A 719 4.74 -4.73 27.12
CA ASP A 719 4.35 -4.34 28.49
C ASP A 719 5.11 -3.13 29.04
N ALA A 720 6.42 -3.02 28.79
CA ALA A 720 7.22 -1.90 29.28
C ALA A 720 6.71 -0.56 28.71
N TRP A 721 6.41 -0.52 27.41
CA TRP A 721 5.86 0.66 26.75
C TRP A 721 4.38 0.90 27.14
N PHE A 722 3.57 -0.15 27.21
CA PHE A 722 2.16 -0.08 27.65
C PHE A 722 2.04 0.49 29.07
N SER A 723 2.98 0.16 29.96
CA SER A 723 2.97 0.58 31.37
C SER A 723 3.19 2.09 31.58
N ARG A 724 3.54 2.83 30.52
CA ARG A 724 3.68 4.30 30.54
C ARG A 724 2.37 5.05 30.70
N ALA A 725 1.25 4.43 30.34
CA ALA A 725 -0.06 5.04 30.49
C ALA A 725 -0.44 5.22 31.97
N ASN A 726 -1.32 6.18 32.27
CA ASN A 726 -1.89 6.29 33.61
C ASN A 726 -2.58 4.98 34.03
N SER A 727 -2.59 4.69 35.33
CA SER A 727 -3.07 3.40 35.85
C SER A 727 -4.54 3.09 35.47
N SER A 728 -5.42 4.08 35.42
CA SER A 728 -6.81 3.91 34.94
C SER A 728 -6.89 3.61 33.44
N VAL A 729 -6.10 4.30 32.63
CA VAL A 729 -6.00 4.04 31.18
C VAL A 729 -5.55 2.60 30.95
N GLN A 730 -4.51 2.15 31.66
CA GLN A 730 -4.06 0.76 31.61
C GLN A 730 -5.17 -0.23 31.98
N LYS A 731 -5.89 0.01 33.09
CA LYS A 731 -6.97 -0.86 33.56
C LYS A 731 -8.13 -0.96 32.57
N LEU A 732 -8.55 0.16 31.98
CA LEU A 732 -9.64 0.18 30.99
C LEU A 732 -9.30 -0.62 29.74
N VAL A 733 -8.10 -0.37 29.19
CA VAL A 733 -7.62 -1.03 27.97
C VAL A 733 -7.40 -2.52 28.22
N ARG A 734 -6.71 -2.91 29.31
CA ARG A 734 -6.55 -4.32 29.67
C ARG A 734 -7.88 -5.02 29.91
N GLY A 735 -8.82 -4.37 30.59
CA GLY A 735 -10.15 -4.94 30.80
C GLY A 735 -10.90 -5.18 29.48
N LEU A 736 -10.71 -4.35 28.45
CA LEU A 736 -11.31 -4.59 27.12
C LEU A 736 -10.60 -5.74 26.39
N VAL A 737 -9.26 -5.82 26.49
CA VAL A 737 -8.48 -6.96 26.00
C VAL A 737 -8.94 -8.26 26.66
N ASP A 738 -9.15 -8.29 27.98
CA ASP A 738 -9.65 -9.47 28.69
C ASP A 738 -11.03 -9.90 28.19
N SER A 739 -11.89 -8.93 27.84
CA SER A 739 -13.22 -9.21 27.27
C SER A 739 -13.12 -9.80 25.86
N LEU A 740 -12.18 -9.32 25.04
CA LEU A 740 -11.89 -9.85 23.71
C LEU A 740 -11.34 -11.29 23.78
N VAL A 741 -10.42 -11.55 24.71
CA VAL A 741 -9.88 -12.90 24.97
C VAL A 741 -11.02 -13.84 25.39
N ALA A 742 -11.81 -13.44 26.39
CA ALA A 742 -12.85 -14.30 26.97
C ALA A 742 -14.03 -14.58 26.02
N ARG A 743 -14.47 -13.58 25.23
CA ARG A 743 -15.68 -13.68 24.39
C ARG A 743 -15.40 -14.03 22.93
N TYR A 744 -14.25 -13.64 22.40
CA TYR A 744 -13.95 -13.74 20.97
C TYR A 744 -12.72 -14.59 20.65
N GLY A 745 -12.06 -15.18 21.65
CA GLY A 745 -10.99 -16.16 21.45
C GLY A 745 -9.65 -15.58 21.04
N TYR A 746 -9.38 -14.32 21.40
CA TYR A 746 -8.07 -13.71 21.19
C TYR A 746 -6.99 -14.30 22.11
N THR A 747 -5.75 -14.35 21.63
CA THR A 747 -4.57 -14.77 22.39
C THR A 747 -3.61 -13.60 22.52
N VAL A 748 -3.18 -13.32 23.75
CA VAL A 748 -2.19 -12.26 24.03
C VAL A 748 -0.78 -12.85 24.02
N ILE A 749 0.14 -12.19 23.33
CA ILE A 749 1.56 -12.55 23.30
C ILE A 749 2.44 -11.34 23.66
N PRO A 750 3.55 -11.55 24.38
CA PRO A 750 4.51 -10.48 24.63
C PRO A 750 5.31 -10.18 23.35
N ILE A 751 5.49 -8.90 23.08
CA ILE A 751 6.38 -8.40 22.03
C ILE A 751 7.28 -7.30 22.58
N GLU A 752 8.33 -6.98 21.84
CA GLU A 752 9.23 -5.87 22.14
C GLU A 752 9.39 -5.05 20.86
N ILE A 753 9.54 -3.73 20.99
CA ILE A 753 9.83 -2.85 19.87
C ILE A 753 11.11 -2.09 20.21
N PRO A 754 12.21 -2.30 19.46
CA PRO A 754 13.48 -1.65 19.75
C PRO A 754 13.37 -0.14 19.56
N PHE A 755 14.04 0.61 20.43
CA PHE A 755 14.13 2.07 20.35
C PHE A 755 12.77 2.78 20.27
N ALA A 756 11.74 2.27 20.95
CA ALA A 756 10.41 2.86 20.88
C ALA A 756 10.37 4.33 21.36
N ALA A 757 11.17 4.69 22.38
CA ALA A 757 11.26 6.07 22.86
C ALA A 757 11.96 6.99 21.85
N GLU A 758 13.06 6.55 21.27
CA GLU A 758 13.80 7.30 20.26
C GLU A 758 13.05 7.35 18.93
N GLY A 759 12.28 6.32 18.59
CA GLY A 759 11.38 6.28 17.45
C GLY A 759 10.30 7.35 17.54
N GLN A 760 9.77 7.61 18.74
CA GLN A 760 8.88 8.75 18.97
C GLN A 760 9.58 10.10 18.69
N MET A 761 10.83 10.27 19.12
CA MET A 761 11.58 11.51 18.83
C MET A 761 11.89 11.64 17.34
N ALA A 762 12.23 10.54 16.68
CA ALA A 762 12.46 10.50 15.24
C ALA A 762 11.20 10.82 14.44
N HIS A 763 10.03 10.35 14.89
CA HIS A 763 8.73 10.74 14.35
C HIS A 763 8.47 12.23 14.52
N ALA A 764 8.57 12.75 15.75
CA ALA A 764 8.33 14.17 16.05
C ALA A 764 9.28 15.09 15.25
N LEU A 765 10.56 14.74 15.15
CA LEU A 765 11.53 15.42 14.29
C LEU A 765 11.09 15.39 12.82
N THR A 766 10.73 14.21 12.31
CA THR A 766 10.36 14.02 10.89
C THR A 766 9.10 14.80 10.52
N VAL A 767 8.03 14.68 11.32
CA VAL A 767 6.74 15.33 11.02
C VAL A 767 6.84 16.86 11.11
N LEU A 768 7.63 17.41 12.04
CA LEU A 768 7.87 18.85 12.12
C LEU A 768 8.74 19.36 10.96
N THR A 769 9.75 18.58 10.55
CA THR A 769 10.58 18.92 9.38
C THR A 769 9.75 18.87 8.09
N ASP A 770 8.92 17.86 7.89
CA ASP A 770 7.96 17.79 6.79
C ASP A 770 7.02 19.01 6.80
N ALA A 771 6.41 19.32 7.95
CA ALA A 771 5.51 20.47 8.04
C ALA A 771 6.19 21.82 7.78
N SER A 772 7.49 21.93 8.10
CA SER A 772 8.25 23.15 7.86
C SER A 772 8.45 23.50 6.38
N THR A 773 8.22 22.54 5.47
CA THR A 773 8.26 22.77 4.03
C THR A 773 6.93 23.26 3.45
N LEU A 774 5.86 23.29 4.24
CA LEU A 774 4.53 23.73 3.79
C LEU A 774 4.44 25.23 3.59
N LEU A 775 5.14 26.00 4.43
CA LEU A 775 5.03 27.45 4.46
C LEU A 775 6.40 28.10 4.33
N VAL A 776 6.54 28.87 3.25
CA VAL A 776 7.64 29.81 3.05
C VAL A 776 7.48 31.02 3.97
N ASP A 777 6.24 31.39 4.30
CA ASP A 777 5.90 32.56 5.10
C ASP A 777 5.07 32.17 6.34
N THR A 778 5.52 32.59 7.52
CA THR A 778 4.82 32.36 8.79
C THR A 778 4.14 33.60 9.34
N ARG A 779 4.01 34.67 8.53
CA ARG A 779 3.12 35.79 8.86
C ARG A 779 1.71 35.23 9.10
N ASP A 780 1.07 35.75 10.14
CA ASP A 780 -0.30 35.38 10.55
C ASP A 780 -0.52 33.94 11.05
N ILE A 781 0.55 33.19 11.34
CA ILE A 781 0.48 31.89 12.03
C ILE A 781 0.44 32.09 13.54
N THR A 782 -0.29 31.21 14.25
CA THR A 782 -0.35 31.25 15.72
C THR A 782 1.03 31.12 16.36
N PRO A 783 1.28 31.78 17.51
CA PRO A 783 2.55 31.69 18.23
C PRO A 783 3.01 30.26 18.54
N ALA A 784 2.10 29.36 18.94
CA ALA A 784 2.42 27.97 19.23
C ALA A 784 2.98 27.24 18.00
N ASN A 785 2.32 27.40 16.85
CA ASN A 785 2.73 26.76 15.60
C ASN A 785 4.02 27.34 15.03
N LYS A 786 4.28 28.64 15.22
CA LYS A 786 5.57 29.26 14.89
C LYS A 786 6.74 28.60 15.62
N ILE A 787 6.57 28.25 16.89
CA ILE A 787 7.59 27.53 17.67
C ILE A 787 7.85 26.16 17.04
N LEU A 788 6.79 25.40 16.73
CA LEU A 788 6.89 24.05 16.16
C LEU A 788 7.53 24.06 14.76
N LEU A 789 7.10 24.96 13.87
CA LEU A 789 7.70 25.13 12.55
C LEU A 789 9.16 25.56 12.64
N SER A 790 9.50 26.43 13.60
CA SER A 790 10.89 26.83 13.87
C SER A 790 11.75 25.63 14.27
N LEU A 791 11.27 24.77 15.16
CA LEU A 791 11.97 23.53 15.52
C LEU A 791 12.20 22.65 14.28
N GLY A 792 11.18 22.46 13.44
CA GLY A 792 11.28 21.70 12.18
C GLY A 792 12.36 22.23 11.23
N ARG A 793 12.47 23.56 11.07
CA ARG A 793 13.49 24.22 10.23
C ARG A 793 14.91 24.12 10.78
N THR A 794 15.08 23.73 12.04
CA THR A 794 16.38 23.67 12.71
C THR A 794 17.03 22.31 12.56
N THR A 795 16.26 21.28 12.21
CA THR A 795 16.73 19.92 12.02
C THR A 795 17.82 19.84 10.95
N PRO A 796 19.06 19.43 11.30
CA PRO A 796 20.10 19.17 10.32
C PRO A 796 19.76 17.96 9.46
N SER A 797 20.18 17.96 8.19
CA SER A 797 19.96 16.84 7.28
C SER A 797 20.57 15.52 7.78
N THR A 798 21.67 15.60 8.55
CA THR A 798 22.30 14.43 9.20
C THR A 798 21.38 13.78 10.24
N ASP A 799 20.68 14.57 11.05
CA ASP A 799 19.77 14.07 12.07
C ASP A 799 18.47 13.54 11.46
N TYR A 800 17.99 14.18 10.38
CA TYR A 800 16.88 13.65 9.58
C TYR A 800 17.23 12.30 8.94
N LEU A 801 18.45 12.15 8.39
CA LEU A 801 18.94 10.87 7.86
C LEU A 801 18.96 9.78 8.95
N LEU A 802 19.40 10.11 10.17
CA LEU A 802 19.38 9.17 11.30
C LEU A 802 17.96 8.75 11.66
N ALA A 803 17.01 9.69 11.68
CA ALA A 803 15.59 9.37 11.87
C ALA A 803 15.11 8.37 10.80
N GLN A 804 15.44 8.59 9.52
CA GLN A 804 15.02 7.67 8.44
C GLN A 804 15.70 6.31 8.49
N LYS A 805 16.94 6.22 9.01
CA LYS A 805 17.61 4.94 9.29
C LYS A 805 16.91 4.19 10.43
N LEU A 806 16.57 4.91 11.51
CA LEU A 806 15.82 4.34 12.62
C LEU A 806 14.44 3.85 12.18
N ARG A 807 13.76 4.61 11.31
CA ARG A 807 12.50 4.17 10.68
C ARG A 807 12.66 2.80 10.02
N ASN A 808 13.67 2.66 9.17
CA ASN A 808 13.89 1.41 8.44
C ASN A 808 14.17 0.24 9.41
N LEU A 809 14.99 0.45 10.44
CA LEU A 809 15.27 -0.56 11.48
C LEU A 809 13.98 -1.02 12.18
N ILE A 810 13.13 -0.08 12.60
CA ILE A 810 11.86 -0.41 13.27
C ILE A 810 10.95 -1.16 12.30
N MET A 811 10.84 -0.71 11.05
CA MET A 811 10.05 -1.39 10.01
C MET A 811 10.55 -2.82 9.72
N GLU A 812 11.86 -3.06 9.66
CA GLU A 812 12.44 -4.40 9.52
C GLU A 812 12.12 -5.29 10.73
N HIS A 813 12.17 -4.74 11.94
CA HIS A 813 11.80 -5.47 13.17
C HIS A 813 10.32 -5.83 13.20
N LEU A 814 9.44 -4.90 12.82
CA LEU A 814 8.00 -5.15 12.75
C LEU A 814 7.69 -6.24 11.71
N ALA A 815 8.33 -6.19 10.53
CA ALA A 815 8.24 -7.26 9.53
C ALA A 815 8.72 -8.62 10.09
N TYR A 816 9.76 -8.65 10.93
CA TYR A 816 10.16 -9.85 11.67
C TYR A 816 9.07 -10.33 12.63
N LEU A 817 8.41 -9.44 13.37
CA LEU A 817 7.32 -9.80 14.28
C LEU A 817 6.13 -10.40 13.52
N TRP A 818 5.69 -9.83 12.39
CA TRP A 818 4.60 -10.41 11.59
C TRP A 818 5.00 -11.70 10.89
N LYS A 819 6.26 -11.84 10.48
CA LYS A 819 6.77 -13.15 10.02
C LYS A 819 6.71 -14.21 11.12
N LYS A 820 6.97 -13.82 12.38
CA LYS A 820 6.94 -14.73 13.54
C LYS A 820 5.51 -15.01 14.02
N TYR A 821 4.64 -14.01 13.95
CA TYR A 821 3.25 -14.04 14.39
C TYR A 821 2.38 -13.44 13.27
N PRO A 822 2.08 -14.23 12.21
CA PRO A 822 1.26 -13.75 11.09
C PRO A 822 -0.07 -13.19 11.58
N GLY A 823 -0.50 -12.07 11.00
CA GLY A 823 -1.76 -11.37 11.31
C GLY A 823 -1.91 -10.88 12.76
N MET A 824 -0.81 -10.81 13.53
CA MET A 824 -0.78 -10.18 14.85
C MET A 824 -1.16 -8.70 14.77
N MET A 825 -1.96 -8.24 15.74
CA MET A 825 -2.20 -6.81 15.97
C MET A 825 -1.44 -6.34 17.21
N ILE A 826 -0.77 -5.20 17.11
CA ILE A 826 -0.10 -4.54 18.24
C ILE A 826 -1.16 -3.76 19.02
N ILE A 827 -1.30 -4.05 20.32
CA ILE A 827 -2.29 -3.41 21.19
C ILE A 827 -1.62 -2.45 22.18
N THR A 828 -2.15 -1.22 22.22
CA THR A 828 -1.79 -0.18 23.18
C THR A 828 -3.04 0.60 23.59
N PRO A 829 -3.00 1.40 24.67
CA PRO A 829 -3.89 2.55 24.75
C PRO A 829 -3.69 3.46 23.54
N THR A 830 -4.70 4.24 23.17
CA THR A 830 -4.51 5.23 22.10
C THR A 830 -3.61 6.37 22.55
N THR A 831 -3.76 6.80 23.80
CA THR A 831 -2.97 7.88 24.43
C THR A 831 -2.50 7.39 25.81
N SER A 832 -1.34 7.85 26.30
CA SER A 832 -0.89 7.45 27.65
C SER A 832 -1.65 8.17 28.76
N CYS A 833 -2.19 9.36 28.46
CA CYS A 833 -3.10 10.10 29.32
C CYS A 833 -4.55 10.00 28.84
N ALA A 834 -5.51 10.13 29.75
CA ALA A 834 -6.93 10.00 29.40
C ALA A 834 -7.50 11.22 28.66
N GLY A 835 -6.87 12.38 28.78
CA GLY A 835 -7.34 13.61 28.16
C GLY A 835 -6.38 14.77 28.43
N TRP A 836 -6.62 15.89 27.77
CA TRP A 836 -5.86 17.11 28.00
C TRP A 836 -6.75 18.20 28.64
N PRO A 837 -6.57 18.48 29.95
CA PRO A 837 -7.36 19.50 30.64
C PRO A 837 -6.94 20.92 30.23
N VAL A 838 -7.92 21.81 30.10
CA VAL A 838 -7.72 23.24 29.88
C VAL A 838 -7.36 23.90 31.21
N LYS A 839 -6.08 24.18 31.46
CA LYS A 839 -5.59 24.58 32.80
C LYS A 839 -5.62 26.09 33.03
N SER A 840 -5.26 26.87 32.01
CA SER A 840 -5.12 28.34 32.11
C SER A 840 -6.35 29.10 31.60
N GLY A 841 -7.47 28.38 31.43
CA GLY A 841 -8.76 28.92 30.99
C GLY A 841 -8.65 29.77 29.73
N GLN A 842 -9.18 30.99 29.78
CA GLN A 842 -9.22 31.89 28.63
C GLN A 842 -7.83 32.24 28.06
N THR A 843 -6.77 32.18 28.87
CA THR A 843 -5.42 32.54 28.43
C THR A 843 -4.91 31.63 27.32
N GLU A 844 -5.01 30.31 27.52
CA GLU A 844 -4.59 29.34 26.51
C GLU A 844 -5.57 29.28 25.32
N LEU A 845 -6.85 29.57 25.54
CA LEU A 845 -7.84 29.64 24.46
C LEU A 845 -7.65 30.86 23.54
N SER A 846 -7.17 31.98 24.08
CA SER A 846 -6.97 33.23 23.32
C SER A 846 -5.59 33.39 22.70
N TYR A 847 -4.55 32.77 23.26
CA TYR A 847 -3.17 32.90 22.74
C TYR A 847 -2.62 31.59 22.16
N GLY A 848 -3.25 30.45 22.47
CA GLY A 848 -2.68 29.12 22.27
C GLY A 848 -1.83 28.68 23.45
N LEU A 849 -1.27 27.48 23.32
CA LEU A 849 -0.31 26.92 24.27
C LEU A 849 0.79 26.17 23.52
N ASN A 850 1.99 26.11 24.13
CA ASN A 850 3.03 25.18 23.74
C ASN A 850 3.45 24.37 24.97
N ASP A 851 3.14 23.07 24.97
CA ASP A 851 3.55 22.10 25.98
C ASP A 851 4.00 20.81 25.28
N GLY A 852 5.23 20.83 24.78
CA GLY A 852 5.79 19.68 24.06
C GLY A 852 5.84 18.40 24.89
N SER A 853 5.89 18.50 26.22
CA SER A 853 5.91 17.32 27.10
C SER A 853 4.56 16.60 27.08
N ARG A 854 3.46 17.36 27.17
CA ARG A 854 2.10 16.82 27.10
C ARG A 854 1.71 16.40 25.67
N THR A 855 2.22 17.08 24.65
CA THR A 855 2.12 16.61 23.24
C THR A 855 2.79 15.26 23.04
N LEU A 856 4.00 15.05 23.56
CA LEU A 856 4.65 13.74 23.47
C LEU A 856 3.97 12.69 24.35
N GLU A 857 3.33 13.07 25.44
CA GLU A 857 2.50 12.17 26.24
C GLU A 857 1.23 11.72 25.48
N SER A 858 0.49 12.64 24.86
CA SER A 858 -0.67 12.26 24.03
C SER A 858 -0.25 11.41 22.82
N MET A 859 0.94 11.64 22.27
CA MET A 859 1.48 10.90 21.13
C MET A 859 2.21 9.60 21.50
N GLU A 860 2.26 9.20 22.78
CA GLU A 860 3.10 8.09 23.29
C GLU A 860 3.03 6.82 22.45
N TYR A 861 1.84 6.46 21.96
CA TYR A 861 1.59 5.21 21.22
C TYR A 861 1.34 5.40 19.74
N VAL A 862 0.66 6.48 19.36
CA VAL A 862 0.16 6.69 17.99
C VAL A 862 1.25 6.89 16.95
N TRP A 863 2.43 7.38 17.35
CA TRP A 863 3.54 7.72 16.46
C TRP A 863 4.00 6.55 15.59
N LEU A 864 3.97 5.32 16.13
CA LEU A 864 4.47 4.12 15.46
C LEU A 864 3.80 3.91 14.10
N ALA A 865 2.47 4.05 14.06
CA ALA A 865 1.69 3.84 12.86
C ALA A 865 1.89 4.96 11.81
N ASN A 866 2.18 6.19 12.23
CA ASN A 866 2.53 7.26 11.30
C ASN A 866 3.94 7.07 10.75
N PHE A 867 4.90 6.90 11.64
CA PHE A 867 6.30 6.82 11.29
C PHE A 867 6.63 5.60 10.43
N CYS A 868 5.97 4.47 10.67
CA CYS A 868 6.19 3.23 9.92
C CYS A 868 5.13 2.98 8.83
N GLY A 869 4.18 3.90 8.62
CA GLY A 869 3.15 3.80 7.58
C GLY A 869 2.11 2.68 7.78
N LEU A 870 1.91 2.21 9.01
CA LEU A 870 0.98 1.13 9.37
C LEU A 870 -0.47 1.61 9.46
N PRO A 871 -1.46 0.75 9.19
CA PRO A 871 -2.85 1.03 9.53
C PRO A 871 -3.09 0.83 11.04
N ALA A 872 -3.98 1.63 11.62
CA ALA A 872 -4.37 1.52 13.03
C ALA A 872 -5.81 1.98 13.26
N ILE A 873 -6.52 1.32 14.17
CA ILE A 873 -7.91 1.66 14.55
C ILE A 873 -7.97 2.03 16.03
N ASN A 874 -8.69 3.10 16.35
CA ASN A 874 -9.11 3.47 17.70
C ASN A 874 -10.56 3.01 17.95
N VAL A 875 -10.79 2.38 19.09
CA VAL A 875 -12.14 2.03 19.59
C VAL A 875 -12.33 2.56 21.02
N PRO A 876 -13.54 3.02 21.41
CA PRO A 876 -13.80 3.45 22.78
C PRO A 876 -13.60 2.32 23.81
N ALA A 877 -12.87 2.57 24.90
CA ALA A 877 -12.56 1.59 25.93
C ALA A 877 -13.23 1.85 27.29
N GLY A 878 -13.67 3.09 27.53
CA GLY A 878 -14.39 3.52 28.73
C GLY A 878 -14.06 4.96 29.11
N TYR A 879 -14.24 5.30 30.39
CA TYR A 879 -14.11 6.66 30.89
C TYR A 879 -13.36 6.72 32.21
N VAL A 880 -12.67 7.83 32.47
CA VAL A 880 -12.00 8.10 33.75
C VAL A 880 -12.59 9.33 34.43
N VAL A 881 -12.41 9.38 35.75
CA VAL A 881 -12.73 10.57 36.55
C VAL A 881 -11.71 11.66 36.21
N PRO A 882 -12.14 12.89 35.87
CA PRO A 882 -11.25 13.97 35.43
C PRO A 882 -10.21 14.36 36.48
N GLU A 883 -9.03 14.79 36.01
CA GLU A 883 -8.02 15.46 36.83
C GLU A 883 -8.64 16.63 37.61
N GLY A 884 -8.25 16.78 38.88
CA GLY A 884 -8.76 17.82 39.78
C GLY A 884 -10.07 17.49 40.51
N SER A 885 -10.74 16.37 40.19
CA SER A 885 -11.95 15.90 40.90
C SER A 885 -11.65 14.88 42.00
N LYS A 886 -12.60 14.66 42.92
CA LYS A 886 -12.48 13.61 43.95
C LYS A 886 -12.48 12.23 43.26
N GLY A 887 -11.43 11.43 43.47
CA GLY A 887 -11.22 10.16 42.76
C GLY A 887 -10.55 10.35 41.38
N ALA A 888 -9.93 11.50 41.11
CA ALA A 888 -9.21 11.76 39.86
C ALA A 888 -8.26 10.60 39.48
N GLY A 889 -8.34 10.16 38.22
CA GLY A 889 -7.55 9.04 37.73
C GLY A 889 -8.09 7.67 38.10
N GLU A 890 -9.26 7.56 38.73
CA GLU A 890 -10.03 6.31 38.85
C GLU A 890 -10.92 6.09 37.60
N ILE A 891 -11.42 4.87 37.43
CA ILE A 891 -12.38 4.55 36.37
C ILE A 891 -13.72 5.20 36.72
N ALA A 892 -14.29 5.96 35.79
CA ALA A 892 -15.58 6.61 35.99
C ALA A 892 -16.74 5.63 35.82
N THR A 893 -17.76 5.79 36.65
CA THR A 893 -19.09 5.19 36.41
C THR A 893 -19.82 5.95 35.31
N LYS A 894 -20.80 5.32 34.65
CA LYS A 894 -21.57 5.98 33.58
C LYS A 894 -22.34 7.23 34.02
N ASP A 895 -22.62 7.35 35.32
CA ASP A 895 -23.33 8.49 35.90
C ASP A 895 -22.38 9.59 36.41
N ALA A 896 -21.07 9.43 36.23
CA ALA A 896 -20.09 10.43 36.68
C ALA A 896 -20.14 11.69 35.82
N GLU A 897 -20.34 12.85 36.44
CA GLU A 897 -20.30 14.13 35.73
C GLU A 897 -18.88 14.45 35.24
N GLY A 898 -18.78 14.97 34.01
CA GLY A 898 -17.51 15.42 33.43
C GLY A 898 -16.48 14.30 33.20
N MET A 899 -16.93 13.06 32.98
CA MET A 899 -16.03 11.93 32.70
C MET A 899 -15.16 12.19 31.45
N VAL A 900 -13.97 11.58 31.39
CA VAL A 900 -13.02 11.76 30.29
C VAL A 900 -12.86 10.45 29.52
N PRO A 901 -13.17 10.40 28.21
CA PRO A 901 -13.08 9.17 27.42
C PRO A 901 -11.67 8.65 27.21
N VAL A 902 -11.54 7.32 27.09
CA VAL A 902 -10.28 6.62 26.80
C VAL A 902 -10.50 5.62 25.66
N GLY A 903 -9.57 5.57 24.72
CA GLY A 903 -9.55 4.62 23.60
C GLY A 903 -8.52 3.51 23.75
N LEU A 904 -8.85 2.35 23.16
CA LEU A 904 -7.92 1.26 22.85
C LEU A 904 -7.50 1.40 21.38
N MET A 905 -6.22 1.21 21.10
CA MET A 905 -5.69 1.19 19.74
C MET A 905 -5.18 -0.20 19.37
N ALA A 906 -5.58 -0.67 18.18
CA ALA A 906 -4.97 -1.80 17.51
C ALA A 906 -4.24 -1.33 16.25
N THR A 907 -2.98 -1.74 16.09
CA THR A 907 -2.15 -1.44 14.91
C THR A 907 -1.86 -2.74 14.17
N GLY A 908 -2.20 -2.77 12.88
CA GLY A 908 -2.06 -3.94 12.02
C GLY A 908 -0.78 -3.92 11.18
N GLU A 909 -0.56 -5.00 10.45
CA GLU A 909 0.43 -5.04 9.36
C GLU A 909 0.02 -4.10 8.21
N TRP A 910 0.96 -3.68 7.37
CA TRP A 910 0.64 -2.92 6.16
C TRP A 910 -0.45 -3.60 5.33
N CYS A 911 -1.43 -2.82 4.88
CA CYS A 911 -2.57 -3.25 4.08
C CYS A 911 -3.50 -4.28 4.76
N SER A 912 -3.53 -4.34 6.09
CA SER A 912 -4.42 -5.23 6.86
C SER A 912 -5.64 -4.50 7.45
N GLU A 913 -6.14 -3.45 6.77
CA GLU A 913 -7.33 -2.72 7.22
C GLU A 913 -8.55 -3.65 7.38
N ASP A 914 -8.69 -4.68 6.55
CA ASP A 914 -9.78 -5.67 6.67
C ASP A 914 -9.75 -6.39 8.03
N ALA A 915 -8.56 -6.79 8.48
CA ALA A 915 -8.37 -7.43 9.77
C ALA A 915 -8.69 -6.46 10.91
N LEU A 916 -8.22 -5.20 10.82
CA LEU A 916 -8.51 -4.17 11.83
C LEU A 916 -9.99 -3.83 11.92
N LEU A 917 -10.71 -3.78 10.79
CA LEU A 917 -12.16 -3.55 10.78
C LEU A 917 -12.92 -4.70 11.42
N ARG A 918 -12.53 -5.96 11.16
CA ARG A 918 -13.11 -7.14 11.84
C ARG A 918 -12.81 -7.13 13.35
N PHE A 919 -11.59 -6.79 13.74
CA PHE A 919 -11.26 -6.55 15.15
C PHE A 919 -12.11 -5.44 15.76
N GLY A 920 -12.35 -4.35 15.01
CA GLY A 920 -13.20 -3.25 15.45
C GLY A 920 -14.62 -3.70 15.79
N PHE A 921 -15.23 -4.58 14.99
CA PHE A 921 -16.54 -5.17 15.30
C PHE A 921 -16.52 -6.02 16.59
N ASP A 922 -15.53 -6.90 16.74
CA ASP A 922 -15.37 -7.71 17.97
C ASP A 922 -15.18 -6.78 19.20
N ALA A 923 -14.41 -5.70 19.05
CA ALA A 923 -14.12 -4.75 20.12
C ALA A 923 -15.31 -3.85 20.46
N GLU A 924 -16.09 -3.40 19.47
CA GLU A 924 -17.33 -2.67 19.69
C GLU A 924 -18.33 -3.53 20.47
N ALA A 925 -18.51 -4.79 20.07
CA ALA A 925 -19.43 -5.70 20.75
C ALA A 925 -18.92 -6.14 22.14
N ALA A 926 -17.60 -6.22 22.35
CA ALA A 926 -17.00 -6.45 23.67
C ALA A 926 -17.13 -5.21 24.59
N GLY A 927 -17.11 -4.01 24.02
CA GLY A 927 -17.11 -2.73 24.72
C GLY A 927 -18.47 -2.01 24.77
N GLN A 928 -19.52 -2.56 24.17
CA GLN A 928 -20.83 -1.89 24.02
C GLN A 928 -21.39 -1.41 25.36
N ASP A 929 -21.33 -2.25 26.39
CA ASP A 929 -21.79 -1.94 27.75
C ASP A 929 -20.93 -0.89 28.46
N ARG A 930 -19.81 -0.48 27.88
CA ARG A 930 -18.93 0.55 28.44
C ARG A 930 -19.22 1.94 27.89
N ARG A 931 -19.96 2.05 26.78
CA ARG A 931 -20.25 3.33 26.12
C ARG A 931 -21.40 4.09 26.81
N CYS A 932 -21.38 5.41 26.70
CA CYS A 932 -22.49 6.31 27.04
C CYS A 932 -22.52 7.53 26.09
N LYS A 933 -23.61 8.29 26.14
CA LYS A 933 -23.78 9.55 25.39
C LYS A 933 -23.12 10.71 26.15
N PRO A 934 -22.46 11.66 25.45
CA PRO A 934 -21.99 12.88 26.09
C PRO A 934 -23.17 13.75 26.57
N PRO A 935 -22.97 14.61 27.59
CA PRO A 935 -24.00 15.53 28.08
C PRO A 935 -24.57 16.49 27.02
N ILE A 936 -23.80 16.79 25.97
CA ILE A 936 -24.21 17.67 24.87
C ILE A 936 -24.75 16.92 23.64
N TRP A 937 -25.04 15.62 23.76
CA TRP A 937 -25.58 14.80 22.67
C TRP A 937 -26.90 15.36 22.12
N GLU A 938 -27.03 15.42 20.80
CA GLU A 938 -28.21 15.85 20.07
C GLU A 938 -28.95 14.66 19.45
N ASP A 939 -30.25 14.56 19.70
CA ASP A 939 -31.12 13.54 19.06
C ASP A 939 -31.72 14.12 17.78
N ILE A 940 -30.91 14.13 16.71
CA ILE A 940 -31.27 14.71 15.41
C ILE A 940 -32.51 14.04 14.82
N ILE A 941 -32.68 12.73 15.04
CA ILE A 941 -33.82 11.98 14.51
C ILE A 941 -35.12 12.42 15.18
N SER A 942 -35.15 12.48 16.52
CA SER A 942 -36.33 12.95 17.27
C SER A 942 -36.67 14.40 16.90
N ARG A 943 -35.65 15.23 16.66
CA ARG A 943 -35.83 16.61 16.20
C ARG A 943 -36.45 16.66 14.80
N ALA A 944 -35.90 15.91 13.84
CA ALA A 944 -36.41 15.85 12.47
C ALA A 944 -37.87 15.36 12.42
N GLN A 945 -38.21 14.34 13.21
CA GLN A 945 -39.59 13.84 13.32
C GLN A 945 -40.55 14.91 13.86
N THR A 946 -40.10 15.73 14.81
CA THR A 946 -40.92 16.81 15.40
C THR A 946 -41.15 17.94 14.40
N GLU A 947 -40.10 18.34 13.66
CA GLU A 947 -40.17 19.37 12.63
C GLU A 947 -41.03 18.91 11.43
N ALA A 948 -40.89 17.66 10.98
CA ALA A 948 -41.69 17.08 9.90
C ALA A 948 -43.20 17.09 10.22
N LYS A 949 -43.58 16.64 11.42
CA LYS A 949 -44.99 16.66 11.89
C LYS A 949 -45.57 18.07 11.95
N THR A 950 -44.75 19.04 12.36
CA THR A 950 -45.19 20.44 12.44
C THR A 950 -45.46 21.01 11.05
N ASN A 951 -44.61 20.70 10.07
CA ASN A 951 -44.79 21.14 8.69
C ASN A 951 -46.00 20.49 7.99
N GLU A 952 -46.29 19.21 8.28
CA GLU A 952 -47.51 18.55 7.79
C GLU A 952 -48.78 19.16 8.39
N ALA A 953 -48.78 19.51 9.68
CA ALA A 953 -49.92 20.16 10.34
C ALA A 953 -50.19 21.57 9.77
N VAL A 954 -49.15 22.33 9.47
CA VAL A 954 -49.28 23.67 8.84
C VAL A 954 -49.72 23.54 7.38
N GLY A 955 -49.22 22.56 6.62
CA GLY A 955 -49.61 22.32 5.23
C GLY A 955 -51.07 21.87 5.06
N ASN A 956 -51.60 21.08 6.00
CA ASN A 956 -53.00 20.66 6.01
C ASN A 956 -53.96 21.76 6.49
N GLY A 957 -53.48 22.76 7.22
CA GLY A 957 -54.28 23.92 7.65
C GLY A 957 -54.52 24.97 6.56
N VAL A 958 -53.75 24.95 5.46
CA VAL A 958 -53.87 25.92 4.35
C VAL A 958 -54.79 25.42 3.22
N ASN A 959 -55.12 24.12 3.20
CA ASN A 959 -56.08 23.53 2.25
C ASN A 959 -57.50 23.35 2.86
N GLY A 960 -57.75 23.97 4.01
CA GLY A 960 -58.97 23.79 4.80
C GLY A 960 -59.81 25.07 5.01
N ASP A 961 -59.59 26.14 4.25
CA ASP A 961 -60.42 27.35 4.21
C ASP A 961 -60.81 27.72 2.76
#